data_AF-A0A2U2ZLN3-F1
#
_entry.id   AF-A0A2U2ZLN3-F1
#
_cell.length_a   1.000
_cell.length_b   1.000
_cell.length_c   1.000
_cell.angle_alpha   90.00
_cell.angle_beta   90.00
_cell.angle_gamma   90.00
#
_symmetry.space_group_name_H-M   'P 1'
#
loop_
_entity.id
_entity.type
_entity.pdbx_description
1 polymer ?
#
loop_
_entity_poly.entity_id
_entity_poly.type
_entity_poly.pdbx_seq_one_letter_code
_entity_poly.pdbx_strand_id
1 'polypeptide(L)'
;MHKPVPQRGGISRRTVLAASLAAGAASALTATGITSAGAAPLTGPQQLSGTWFASAPRAVRPKFRWWWPDGLVDPAEIAREIDQIADAGFGGAEIAAVHHSIKDKSVLDTAHHGWGSTPWREGVEAALRQAARRGLTVDLTLGPSWPVAVPGVTPDDEAAAQELAYGRASVAAGTTYQGPVPEPVRPAASGVTSRTLLAVQAARVEPANATRKETGLDLAGVQDLTGTVEDGALTWTAPAEGDWVLISYWQRSTAQQPESGPHSAPAAYVVDHFSPAGTAAVTGFWERSVLTGTVRRLLKAAGGAFFEDSIELETDSLVWTSALPEAFEQRTGRPLLPYLPALVLDKSNQVFAFEAQLTRQIRHDFWETVSQLFNTHHVTALRDWAHSLGMRLRSQPYGLQTDAIASAALLDIPEGESLGFKNLDDYRCLAGGRDMAGHTVLSCESGAYNGSAYSTTWDRFLRTMGGAYAAGVNQTVVHGFSYATAPGVSWPGFAAFSPYNGAAGYGESWGPRQPTWRHAEDIAGYLGRVHQVLQTGTPQIDVAVFRQTGYTATGIGASWFTSTGVPLGWTHQFLSGPLLDLPAARVADGRLAPDGPAYKALFVEGDFFYSSAPTLALADARKLLDLARAGLPMVLLGAFDQALTPGVPGQDETVRLREVLATLLALPHARAVTDKAAVGDALTALGVTPDARYATSSTLLNFHRVTGDTDLYYLCNGKHAETVKPPVAAVDHDITLRPTRRGTTVPYRLDPWTGEVTRIGRYTEDDNGITLRVSLEPGQATVIALGRPGLFGDRNGARQHAVAADADSVLFTDRGLAVRAAAAGTYTTRLSGGRTVTTALPAVPAPVTLDRWRLDVEDWYPGSAPTDTEVVRRTLSLDALLPWSQIPELADSAGLGRYRATVTLPADWSSAHGAVLELGVVSDTFRVTVNGVRLAPADRLHPVVDLGGRVRPGTNVIEVEVATPLINRLRVSRPTVFGTAARQAYGLSGPVRLVPYAQDLVD
;
A
#
# COMPACT_ATOMS: atom_id res chain seq x y z
N MET A 1 34.47 12.84 -8.93
CA MET A 1 34.10 12.53 -10.33
C MET A 1 32.70 11.94 -10.34
N HIS A 2 31.69 12.68 -10.81
CA HIS A 2 30.35 12.15 -10.98
C HIS A 2 30.20 11.52 -12.38
N LYS A 3 29.64 10.30 -12.45
CA LYS A 3 29.02 9.80 -13.67
C LYS A 3 27.56 10.27 -13.66
N PRO A 4 27.03 10.85 -14.76
CA PRO A 4 25.60 11.17 -14.82
C PRO A 4 24.79 9.88 -14.81
N VAL A 5 23.74 9.83 -13.98
CA VAL A 5 22.74 8.76 -14.05
C VAL A 5 21.88 9.02 -15.29
N PRO A 6 21.74 8.06 -16.22
CA PRO A 6 20.88 8.26 -17.37
C PRO A 6 19.42 8.28 -16.91
N GLN A 7 18.74 9.41 -17.11
CA GLN A 7 17.28 9.47 -16.96
C GLN A 7 16.66 8.41 -17.87
N ARG A 8 15.88 7.50 -17.28
CA ARG A 8 15.17 6.47 -18.05
C ARG A 8 14.13 7.17 -18.92
N GLY A 9 14.18 6.93 -20.23
CA GLY A 9 13.08 7.31 -21.10
C GLY A 9 11.81 6.56 -20.68
N GLY A 10 10.65 7.20 -20.83
CA GLY A 10 9.35 6.57 -20.58
C GLY A 10 9.23 5.23 -21.28
N ILE A 11 9.03 4.18 -20.48
CA ILE A 11 8.59 2.87 -20.94
C ILE A 11 7.07 2.94 -20.95
N SER A 12 6.42 2.59 -22.06
CA SER A 12 4.95 2.62 -22.13
C SER A 12 4.35 1.63 -21.13
N ARG A 13 3.21 1.98 -20.52
CA ARG A 13 2.59 1.25 -19.40
C ARG A 13 2.31 -0.21 -19.71
N ARG A 14 1.95 -0.52 -20.96
CA ARG A 14 1.91 -1.89 -21.51
C ARG A 14 3.12 -2.77 -21.20
N THR A 15 4.32 -2.21 -21.01
CA THR A 15 5.53 -2.98 -20.67
C THR A 15 5.74 -3.18 -19.15
N VAL A 16 4.88 -2.59 -18.32
CA VAL A 16 4.86 -2.72 -16.86
C VAL A 16 3.61 -3.46 -16.38
N LEU A 17 2.46 -3.24 -17.06
CA LEU A 17 1.13 -3.71 -16.63
C LEU A 17 0.44 -4.71 -17.58
N ALA A 18 0.78 -4.82 -18.87
CA ALA A 18 0.07 -5.73 -19.79
C ALA A 18 0.48 -7.22 -19.65
N ALA A 19 0.54 -7.66 -18.41
CA ALA A 19 0.18 -9.00 -18.00
C ALA A 19 -1.29 -9.02 -17.48
N SER A 20 -2.24 -8.62 -18.36
CA SER A 20 -3.72 -8.43 -18.22
C SER A 20 -4.63 -9.24 -19.21
N LEU A 21 -5.94 -9.59 -19.09
CA LEU A 21 -7.04 -9.78 -18.09
C LEU A 21 -8.08 -10.81 -18.80
N ALA A 22 -9.42 -11.14 -18.71
CA ALA A 22 -10.71 -10.98 -17.96
C ALA A 22 -11.84 -12.00 -18.44
N ALA A 23 -13.10 -11.94 -17.98
CA ALA A 23 -14.30 -12.81 -18.26
C ALA A 23 -15.65 -11.98 -18.23
N GLY A 24 -16.88 -12.34 -17.74
CA GLY A 24 -17.52 -13.46 -16.95
C GLY A 24 -19.11 -13.49 -16.97
N ALA A 25 -19.80 -14.08 -15.95
CA ALA A 25 -21.25 -13.93 -15.50
C ALA A 25 -22.31 -15.13 -15.61
N ALA A 26 -23.53 -15.37 -14.97
CA ALA A 26 -24.32 -14.98 -13.72
C ALA A 26 -25.81 -15.51 -13.48
N SER A 27 -26.25 -15.94 -12.24
CA SER A 27 -27.70 -16.20 -11.80
C SER A 27 -27.88 -16.62 -10.31
N ALA A 28 -28.98 -16.51 -9.49
CA ALA A 28 -30.32 -15.81 -9.34
C ALA A 28 -31.00 -16.40 -8.02
N LEU A 29 -32.16 -16.12 -7.32
CA LEU A 29 -33.28 -15.14 -7.08
C LEU A 29 -34.04 -15.64 -5.78
N THR A 30 -34.69 -14.96 -4.81
CA THR A 30 -35.03 -13.55 -4.35
C THR A 30 -35.16 -13.52 -2.78
N ALA A 31 -35.66 -12.47 -2.06
CA ALA A 31 -35.48 -12.39 -0.56
C ALA A 31 -36.40 -11.54 0.37
N THR A 32 -36.12 -11.66 1.69
CA THR A 32 -36.48 -10.80 2.86
C THR A 32 -35.28 -10.75 3.85
N GLY A 33 -35.22 -10.03 5.00
CA GLY A 33 -36.09 -8.96 5.54
C GLY A 33 -36.07 -8.78 7.09
N ILE A 34 -34.92 -8.52 7.73
CA ILE A 34 -34.77 -8.21 9.18
C ILE A 34 -33.86 -6.96 9.39
N THR A 35 -33.91 -6.34 10.58
CA THR A 35 -33.29 -5.06 10.99
C THR A 35 -31.74 -5.03 11.06
N SER A 36 -31.16 -3.84 10.93
CA SER A 36 -29.71 -3.57 10.82
C SER A 36 -29.08 -2.90 12.05
N ALA A 37 -27.76 -3.07 12.20
CA ALA A 37 -26.90 -2.27 13.07
C ALA A 37 -25.60 -1.93 12.33
N GLY A 38 -25.36 -0.64 12.05
CA GLY A 38 -24.20 -0.17 11.28
C GLY A 38 -22.96 0.09 12.14
N ALA A 39 -21.77 -0.10 11.55
CA ALA A 39 -20.49 0.13 12.23
C ALA A 39 -19.96 1.55 11.96
N ALA A 40 -19.81 2.36 13.02
CA ALA A 40 -19.16 3.67 12.98
C ALA A 40 -17.65 3.58 13.26
N PRO A 41 -16.82 4.54 12.78
CA PRO A 41 -15.39 4.59 13.10
C PRO A 41 -15.14 4.89 14.59
N LEU A 42 -13.97 4.48 15.08
CA LEU A 42 -13.59 4.53 16.50
C LEU A 42 -13.00 5.89 16.91
N THR A 43 -13.73 6.99 16.67
CA THR A 43 -13.26 8.38 16.85
C THR A 43 -13.38 8.92 18.29
N GLY A 44 -13.69 8.08 19.27
CA GLY A 44 -13.70 8.43 20.70
C GLY A 44 -12.45 7.94 21.44
N PRO A 45 -12.09 8.54 22.60
CA PRO A 45 -10.95 8.10 23.39
C PRO A 45 -11.16 6.65 23.87
N GLN A 46 -10.41 5.71 23.29
CA GLN A 46 -10.53 4.29 23.62
C GLN A 46 -9.90 3.99 24.98
N GLN A 47 -10.63 3.27 25.84
CA GLN A 47 -10.06 2.74 27.08
C GLN A 47 -9.13 1.56 26.75
N LEU A 48 -7.84 1.86 26.59
CA LEU A 48 -6.80 0.86 26.42
C LEU A 48 -6.80 -0.13 27.59
N SER A 49 -6.62 -1.41 27.25
CA SER A 49 -6.70 -2.54 28.16
C SER A 49 -6.12 -3.79 27.47
N GLY A 50 -5.74 -4.82 28.23
CA GLY A 50 -5.30 -6.09 27.63
C GLY A 50 -6.37 -6.71 26.71
N THR A 51 -7.66 -6.57 27.05
CA THR A 51 -8.78 -7.05 26.23
C THR A 51 -8.98 -6.22 24.96
N TRP A 52 -8.76 -4.89 25.00
CA TRP A 52 -8.73 -4.04 23.81
C TRP A 52 -7.72 -4.60 22.80
N PHE A 53 -6.46 -4.79 23.20
CA PHE A 53 -5.42 -5.25 22.26
C PHE A 53 -5.63 -6.69 21.80
N ALA A 54 -6.01 -7.61 22.70
CA ALA A 54 -6.17 -9.01 22.34
C ALA A 54 -7.27 -9.25 21.28
N SER A 55 -8.36 -8.46 21.31
CA SER A 55 -9.62 -8.73 20.60
C SER A 55 -9.98 -7.67 19.56
N ALA A 56 -9.17 -7.54 18.50
CA ALA A 56 -9.41 -6.59 17.42
C ALA A 56 -10.82 -6.72 16.79
N PRO A 57 -11.63 -5.63 16.74
CA PRO A 57 -13.00 -5.67 16.21
C PRO A 57 -13.01 -5.80 14.69
N ARG A 58 -14.04 -6.45 14.11
CA ARG A 58 -14.09 -6.74 12.66
C ARG A 58 -13.89 -5.50 11.76
N ALA A 59 -14.33 -4.31 12.20
CA ALA A 59 -14.18 -3.05 11.46
C ALA A 59 -12.72 -2.67 11.11
N VAL A 60 -11.73 -3.06 11.93
CA VAL A 60 -10.30 -2.77 11.68
C VAL A 60 -9.53 -3.95 11.09
N ARG A 61 -10.14 -5.13 10.98
CA ARG A 61 -9.48 -6.35 10.47
C ARG A 61 -9.19 -6.26 8.96
N PRO A 62 -8.23 -7.05 8.43
CA PRO A 62 -8.00 -7.13 6.99
C PRO A 62 -9.24 -7.55 6.20
N LYS A 63 -9.27 -7.17 4.92
CA LYS A 63 -10.26 -7.62 3.93
C LYS A 63 -9.58 -8.47 2.85
N PHE A 64 -10.36 -9.09 1.97
CA PHE A 64 -9.89 -9.60 0.67
C PHE A 64 -10.46 -8.74 -0.47
N ARG A 65 -9.67 -8.52 -1.53
CA ARG A 65 -10.25 -8.28 -2.85
C ARG A 65 -10.81 -9.61 -3.35
N TRP A 66 -12.12 -9.67 -3.58
CA TRP A 66 -12.90 -10.87 -3.88
C TRP A 66 -13.35 -10.82 -5.33
N TRP A 67 -12.73 -11.69 -6.10
CA TRP A 67 -12.80 -11.68 -7.54
C TRP A 67 -13.88 -12.62 -8.05
N TRP A 68 -14.85 -12.04 -8.72
CA TRP A 68 -15.92 -12.79 -9.36
C TRP A 68 -15.67 -12.88 -10.87
N PRO A 69 -16.03 -14.01 -11.50
CA PRO A 69 -16.31 -14.07 -12.93
C PRO A 69 -17.53 -13.19 -13.27
N ASP A 70 -17.35 -11.87 -13.25
CA ASP A 70 -18.39 -10.84 -13.28
C ASP A 70 -19.48 -11.16 -12.26
N GLY A 71 -20.60 -11.75 -12.69
CA GLY A 71 -21.65 -12.23 -11.80
C GLY A 71 -21.84 -13.74 -11.74
N LEU A 72 -20.95 -14.61 -12.28
CA LEU A 72 -21.14 -16.09 -12.47
C LEU A 72 -21.07 -16.83 -11.15
N VAL A 73 -21.96 -16.43 -10.26
CA VAL A 73 -21.96 -16.70 -8.86
C VAL A 73 -23.36 -17.12 -8.44
N ASP A 74 -23.44 -18.19 -7.68
CA ASP A 74 -24.66 -18.62 -7.02
C ASP A 74 -24.82 -17.79 -5.73
N PRO A 75 -25.93 -17.08 -5.49
CA PRO A 75 -26.23 -16.40 -4.23
C PRO A 75 -26.00 -17.25 -2.96
N ALA A 76 -26.17 -18.57 -3.03
CA ALA A 76 -25.86 -19.48 -1.92
C ALA A 76 -24.35 -19.68 -1.72
N GLU A 77 -23.59 -19.80 -2.81
CA GLU A 77 -22.12 -19.91 -2.77
C GLU A 77 -21.48 -18.60 -2.30
N ILE A 78 -22.00 -17.47 -2.75
CA ILE A 78 -21.64 -16.13 -2.26
C ILE A 78 -21.82 -16.00 -0.74
N ALA A 79 -22.92 -16.52 -0.19
CA ALA A 79 -23.11 -16.54 1.26
C ALA A 79 -22.08 -17.48 1.94
N ARG A 80 -21.80 -18.64 1.36
CA ARG A 80 -20.81 -19.61 1.86
C ARG A 80 -19.39 -19.06 1.89
N GLU A 81 -18.99 -18.29 0.88
CA GLU A 81 -17.66 -17.67 0.82
C GLU A 81 -17.53 -16.47 1.78
N ILE A 82 -18.58 -15.66 1.98
CA ILE A 82 -18.61 -14.67 3.08
C ILE A 82 -18.47 -15.34 4.44
N ASP A 83 -19.10 -16.50 4.65
CA ASP A 83 -18.93 -17.26 5.89
C ASP A 83 -17.49 -17.72 6.08
N GLN A 84 -16.82 -18.19 5.02
CA GLN A 84 -15.43 -18.63 5.06
C GLN A 84 -14.46 -17.50 5.35
N ILE A 85 -14.68 -16.31 4.75
CA ILE A 85 -13.91 -15.08 5.05
C ILE A 85 -14.14 -14.65 6.51
N ALA A 86 -15.39 -14.75 7.00
CA ALA A 86 -15.75 -14.41 8.37
C ALA A 86 -15.14 -15.38 9.41
N ASP A 87 -15.07 -16.67 9.09
CA ASP A 87 -14.52 -17.75 9.93
C ASP A 87 -12.99 -17.78 9.93
N ALA A 88 -12.34 -17.45 8.80
CA ALA A 88 -10.90 -17.18 8.75
C ALA A 88 -10.50 -15.86 9.45
N GLY A 89 -11.44 -15.19 10.13
CA GLY A 89 -11.18 -14.06 11.01
C GLY A 89 -11.14 -12.69 10.34
N PHE A 90 -11.44 -12.56 9.04
CA PHE A 90 -11.33 -11.29 8.30
C PHE A 90 -12.53 -10.34 8.57
N GLY A 91 -12.36 -9.05 8.24
CA GLY A 91 -13.31 -7.97 8.51
C GLY A 91 -14.26 -7.62 7.37
N GLY A 92 -13.99 -8.11 6.16
CA GLY A 92 -14.78 -7.77 4.97
C GLY A 92 -14.21 -8.31 3.67
N ALA A 93 -14.85 -7.94 2.58
CA ALA A 93 -14.43 -8.23 1.21
C ALA A 93 -14.74 -7.04 0.29
N GLU A 94 -14.05 -6.94 -0.84
CA GLU A 94 -14.36 -6.04 -1.94
C GLU A 94 -14.79 -6.87 -3.15
N ILE A 95 -16.01 -6.69 -3.67
CA ILE A 95 -16.45 -7.39 -4.88
C ILE A 95 -15.88 -6.64 -6.09
N ALA A 96 -15.04 -7.34 -6.84
CA ALA A 96 -14.47 -6.87 -8.09
C ALA A 96 -14.73 -7.89 -9.21
N ALA A 97 -15.21 -7.40 -10.35
CA ALA A 97 -15.33 -8.19 -11.58
C ALA A 97 -13.94 -8.40 -12.17
N VAL A 98 -13.32 -9.54 -11.84
CA VAL A 98 -11.88 -9.82 -12.04
C VAL A 98 -11.73 -11.32 -12.25
N HIS A 99 -11.19 -11.70 -13.40
CA HIS A 99 -11.52 -13.02 -13.98
C HIS A 99 -10.57 -13.45 -15.09
N HIS A 100 -9.36 -12.96 -14.93
CA HIS A 100 -8.24 -12.81 -15.84
C HIS A 100 -7.60 -14.12 -16.37
N SER A 101 -8.13 -15.27 -15.98
CA SER A 101 -7.67 -16.60 -16.40
C SER A 101 -8.53 -17.26 -17.48
N ILE A 102 -9.71 -16.71 -17.77
CA ILE A 102 -10.59 -17.28 -18.79
C ILE A 102 -10.20 -16.72 -20.18
N LYS A 103 -9.70 -17.61 -21.03
CA LYS A 103 -9.25 -17.26 -22.38
C LYS A 103 -10.41 -17.04 -23.36
N ASP A 104 -11.39 -17.94 -23.35
CA ASP A 104 -12.57 -17.86 -24.20
C ASP A 104 -13.63 -16.99 -23.53
N LYS A 105 -13.87 -15.78 -24.05
CA LYS A 105 -14.84 -14.85 -23.46
C LYS A 105 -16.31 -15.21 -23.78
N SER A 106 -16.58 -16.26 -24.56
CA SER A 106 -17.94 -16.63 -24.96
C SER A 106 -18.66 -17.49 -23.93
N VAL A 107 -17.94 -18.27 -23.12
CA VAL A 107 -18.50 -19.24 -22.12
C VAL A 107 -19.15 -18.57 -20.90
N LEU A 108 -19.48 -17.29 -21.03
CA LEU A 108 -19.67 -16.30 -19.98
C LEU A 108 -20.97 -15.52 -20.15
N ASP A 109 -21.50 -15.49 -21.39
CA ASP A 109 -22.81 -14.96 -21.74
C ASP A 109 -23.12 -13.59 -21.08
N THR A 110 -22.19 -12.65 -21.24
CA THR A 110 -22.26 -11.29 -20.67
C THR A 110 -23.51 -10.49 -21.05
N ALA A 111 -24.34 -10.99 -21.98
CA ALA A 111 -25.66 -10.47 -22.32
C ALA A 111 -26.75 -10.88 -21.32
N HIS A 112 -26.88 -12.16 -20.96
CA HIS A 112 -27.80 -12.57 -19.89
C HIS A 112 -27.29 -12.18 -18.51
N HIS A 113 -25.99 -11.90 -18.42
CA HIS A 113 -25.30 -12.12 -17.17
C HIS A 113 -24.39 -10.97 -16.69
N GLY A 114 -23.79 -10.16 -17.57
CA GLY A 114 -22.62 -9.32 -17.29
C GLY A 114 -22.70 -8.34 -16.10
N TRP A 115 -21.59 -7.66 -15.79
CA TRP A 115 -21.54 -6.71 -14.66
C TRP A 115 -22.70 -5.70 -14.68
N GLY A 116 -23.28 -5.43 -13.50
CA GLY A 116 -24.44 -4.55 -13.33
C GLY A 116 -25.80 -5.16 -13.69
N SER A 117 -25.84 -6.33 -14.35
CA SER A 117 -27.07 -7.04 -14.68
C SER A 117 -27.83 -7.58 -13.44
N THR A 118 -29.08 -8.00 -13.64
CA THR A 118 -29.93 -8.62 -12.59
C THR A 118 -29.20 -9.63 -11.71
N PRO A 119 -28.58 -10.69 -12.26
CA PRO A 119 -27.94 -11.69 -11.43
C PRO A 119 -26.65 -11.22 -10.72
N TRP A 120 -25.85 -10.33 -11.31
CA TRP A 120 -24.71 -9.73 -10.61
C TRP A 120 -25.17 -8.95 -9.36
N ARG A 121 -26.27 -8.19 -9.49
CA ARG A 121 -26.89 -7.46 -8.36
C ARG A 121 -27.38 -8.40 -7.26
N GLU A 122 -27.76 -9.63 -7.58
CA GLU A 122 -28.23 -10.61 -6.61
C GLU A 122 -27.11 -11.33 -5.88
N GLY A 123 -25.98 -11.57 -6.54
CA GLY A 123 -24.72 -11.84 -5.86
C GLY A 123 -24.42 -10.74 -4.85
N VAL A 124 -24.46 -9.46 -5.26
CA VAL A 124 -24.22 -8.31 -4.37
C VAL A 124 -25.23 -8.27 -3.21
N GLU A 125 -26.53 -8.52 -3.46
CA GLU A 125 -27.53 -8.63 -2.39
C GLU A 125 -27.24 -9.78 -1.43
N ALA A 126 -26.82 -10.96 -1.91
CA ALA A 126 -26.50 -12.10 -1.07
C ALA A 126 -25.24 -11.85 -0.22
N ALA A 127 -24.20 -11.24 -0.82
CA ALA A 127 -22.97 -10.86 -0.14
C ALA A 127 -23.25 -9.89 1.01
N LEU A 128 -23.93 -8.77 0.73
CA LEU A 128 -24.29 -7.78 1.74
C LEU A 128 -25.22 -8.37 2.82
N ARG A 129 -26.18 -9.21 2.43
CA ARG A 129 -27.13 -9.87 3.35
C ARG A 129 -26.44 -10.87 4.28
N GLN A 130 -25.41 -11.58 3.82
CA GLN A 130 -24.61 -12.45 4.68
C GLN A 130 -23.61 -11.65 5.51
N ALA A 131 -22.97 -10.63 4.95
CA ALA A 131 -22.04 -9.76 5.67
C ALA A 131 -22.74 -9.06 6.86
N ALA A 132 -23.97 -8.59 6.68
CA ALA A 132 -24.81 -8.06 7.76
C ALA A 132 -25.08 -9.10 8.87
N ARG A 133 -25.26 -10.38 8.52
CA ARG A 133 -25.44 -11.49 9.49
C ARG A 133 -24.14 -11.88 10.21
N ARG A 134 -22.99 -11.72 9.56
CA ARG A 134 -21.66 -12.11 10.10
C ARG A 134 -20.86 -10.96 10.73
N GLY A 135 -21.33 -9.71 10.58
CA GLY A 135 -20.66 -8.50 11.08
C GLY A 135 -19.49 -8.02 10.21
N LEU A 136 -19.54 -8.28 8.90
CA LEU A 136 -18.52 -7.89 7.91
C LEU A 136 -18.97 -6.67 7.12
N THR A 137 -18.00 -6.00 6.46
CA THR A 137 -18.29 -4.99 5.42
C THR A 137 -18.01 -5.54 4.03
N VAL A 138 -18.81 -5.12 3.05
CA VAL A 138 -18.60 -5.38 1.62
C VAL A 138 -18.36 -4.05 0.90
N ASP A 139 -17.24 -3.96 0.20
CA ASP A 139 -16.92 -2.87 -0.71
C ASP A 139 -17.26 -3.28 -2.17
N LEU A 140 -17.47 -2.33 -3.08
CA LEU A 140 -17.89 -2.59 -4.47
C LEU A 140 -17.08 -1.75 -5.45
N THR A 141 -16.52 -2.35 -6.52
CA THR A 141 -15.92 -1.58 -7.62
C THR A 141 -16.97 -0.71 -8.33
N LEU A 142 -16.62 0.55 -8.65
CA LEU A 142 -17.51 1.50 -9.34
C LEU A 142 -17.84 1.09 -10.79
N GLY A 143 -17.00 0.29 -11.42
CA GLY A 143 -17.22 -0.33 -12.72
C GLY A 143 -16.84 -1.82 -12.73
N PRO A 144 -16.88 -2.47 -13.90
CA PRO A 144 -16.23 -3.75 -14.13
C PRO A 144 -14.70 -3.55 -14.25
N SER A 145 -13.89 -4.40 -13.59
CA SER A 145 -12.42 -4.26 -13.51
C SER A 145 -11.97 -2.80 -13.29
N TRP A 146 -11.02 -2.31 -14.11
CA TRP A 146 -10.50 -0.95 -14.11
C TRP A 146 -10.03 -0.56 -15.53
N PRO A 147 -9.89 0.75 -15.85
CA PRO A 147 -10.41 1.91 -15.11
C PRO A 147 -11.95 1.90 -15.06
N VAL A 148 -12.57 2.87 -14.36
CA VAL A 148 -14.03 2.91 -14.25
C VAL A 148 -14.70 3.10 -15.61
N ALA A 149 -15.57 2.15 -15.94
CA ALA A 149 -16.28 2.04 -17.19
C ALA A 149 -17.76 1.68 -16.96
N VAL A 150 -18.65 2.09 -17.87
CA VAL A 150 -20.09 1.81 -17.76
C VAL A 150 -20.69 1.22 -19.04
N PRO A 151 -21.58 0.21 -18.92
CA PRO A 151 -22.36 -0.28 -20.06
C PRO A 151 -23.28 0.82 -20.60
N GLY A 152 -23.26 1.02 -21.92
CA GLY A 152 -24.17 1.93 -22.63
C GLY A 152 -23.65 3.35 -22.85
N VAL A 153 -22.43 3.69 -22.39
CA VAL A 153 -21.61 4.70 -23.06
C VAL A 153 -21.02 4.08 -24.33
N THR A 154 -20.94 4.84 -25.40
CA THR A 154 -20.31 4.46 -26.68
C THR A 154 -19.04 5.30 -26.89
N PRO A 155 -18.13 4.93 -27.81
CA PRO A 155 -16.92 5.69 -28.06
C PRO A 155 -17.17 7.18 -28.37
N ASP A 156 -18.16 7.49 -29.19
CA ASP A 156 -18.40 8.85 -29.67
C ASP A 156 -19.27 9.71 -28.73
N ASP A 157 -19.61 9.22 -27.53
CA ASP A 157 -20.30 10.01 -26.49
C ASP A 157 -19.34 10.95 -25.74
N GLU A 158 -19.84 12.13 -25.36
CA GLU A 158 -19.11 13.14 -24.55
C GLU A 158 -18.57 12.56 -23.21
N ALA A 159 -19.27 11.57 -22.64
CA ALA A 159 -18.90 10.94 -21.39
C ALA A 159 -17.76 9.90 -21.50
N ALA A 160 -17.31 9.53 -22.71
CA ALA A 160 -16.24 8.55 -22.92
C ALA A 160 -14.85 9.18 -22.85
N ALA A 161 -13.85 8.45 -22.34
CA ALA A 161 -12.48 8.94 -22.19
C ALA A 161 -11.88 9.42 -23.52
N GLN A 162 -11.45 10.70 -23.56
CA GLN A 162 -10.94 11.36 -24.77
C GLN A 162 -9.40 11.38 -24.83
N GLU A 163 -8.87 11.48 -26.05
CA GLU A 163 -7.47 11.74 -26.34
C GLU A 163 -7.29 12.87 -27.37
N LEU A 164 -6.18 13.58 -27.28
CA LEU A 164 -5.71 14.53 -28.28
C LEU A 164 -4.59 13.88 -29.09
N ALA A 165 -4.96 13.33 -30.24
CA ALA A 165 -4.01 12.79 -31.22
C ALA A 165 -3.45 13.93 -32.09
N TYR A 166 -2.20 13.82 -32.51
CA TYR A 166 -1.57 14.84 -33.36
C TYR A 166 -1.17 14.27 -34.73
N GLY A 167 -1.28 15.08 -35.78
CA GLY A 167 -0.66 14.86 -37.08
C GLY A 167 0.52 15.80 -37.28
N ARG A 168 1.45 15.48 -38.20
CA ARG A 168 2.54 16.41 -38.55
C ARG A 168 3.03 16.29 -39.99
N ALA A 169 3.51 17.41 -40.55
CA ALA A 169 4.26 17.46 -41.81
C ALA A 169 5.42 18.47 -41.71
N SER A 170 6.59 18.15 -42.25
CA SER A 170 7.71 19.09 -42.38
C SER A 170 7.53 19.96 -43.62
N VAL A 171 7.80 21.26 -43.50
CA VAL A 171 7.74 22.26 -44.58
C VAL A 171 9.05 23.04 -44.58
N ALA A 172 9.74 23.11 -45.72
CA ALA A 172 11.02 23.80 -45.83
C ALA A 172 10.83 25.32 -45.92
N ALA A 173 11.84 26.07 -45.48
CA ALA A 173 11.85 27.54 -45.54
C ALA A 173 11.38 28.09 -46.90
N GLY A 174 10.41 29.01 -46.89
CA GLY A 174 9.90 29.64 -48.11
C GLY A 174 9.01 28.76 -49.02
N THR A 175 8.70 27.52 -48.63
CA THR A 175 7.88 26.61 -49.47
C THR A 175 6.40 26.62 -49.11
N THR A 176 5.53 26.38 -50.09
CA THR A 176 4.07 26.29 -49.90
C THR A 176 3.64 24.86 -49.66
N TYR A 177 3.00 24.62 -48.53
CA TYR A 177 2.17 23.44 -48.30
C TYR A 177 0.79 23.64 -48.93
N GLN A 178 0.34 22.66 -49.70
CA GLN A 178 -1.02 22.63 -50.27
C GLN A 178 -1.51 21.19 -50.27
N GLY A 179 -2.55 20.90 -49.49
CA GLY A 179 -3.09 19.55 -49.34
C GLY A 179 -4.06 19.41 -48.16
N PRO A 180 -4.54 18.20 -47.85
CA PRO A 180 -5.27 17.95 -46.60
C PRO A 180 -4.41 18.36 -45.40
N VAL A 181 -5.03 18.78 -44.29
CA VAL A 181 -4.30 18.97 -43.03
C VAL A 181 -3.63 17.64 -42.61
N PRO A 182 -2.49 17.66 -41.88
CA PRO A 182 -1.83 16.42 -41.49
C PRO A 182 -2.77 15.46 -40.75
N GLU A 183 -2.81 14.20 -41.19
CA GLU A 183 -3.55 13.13 -40.51
C GLU A 183 -2.83 12.69 -39.22
N PRO A 184 -3.54 12.22 -38.18
CA PRO A 184 -2.94 11.74 -36.95
C PRO A 184 -1.87 10.65 -37.16
N VAL A 185 -0.74 10.74 -36.46
CA VAL A 185 0.36 9.75 -36.55
C VAL A 185 0.00 8.37 -35.95
N ARG A 186 -1.18 8.29 -35.32
CA ARG A 186 -1.81 7.06 -34.81
C ARG A 186 -3.24 6.99 -35.35
N PRO A 187 -3.69 5.85 -35.93
CA PRO A 187 -5.09 5.68 -36.29
C PRO A 187 -5.98 5.78 -35.04
N ALA A 188 -7.28 6.01 -35.23
CA ALA A 188 -8.24 5.94 -34.13
C ALA A 188 -8.44 4.49 -33.68
N ALA A 189 -8.93 4.31 -32.45
CA ALA A 189 -9.32 3.00 -31.96
C ALA A 189 -10.56 2.46 -32.71
N SER A 190 -10.73 1.14 -32.71
CA SER A 190 -11.85 0.50 -33.39
C SER A 190 -13.18 0.89 -32.74
N GLY A 191 -14.14 1.37 -33.54
CA GLY A 191 -15.45 1.81 -33.08
C GLY A 191 -15.56 3.32 -32.81
N VAL A 192 -14.48 4.08 -32.89
CA VAL A 192 -14.51 5.54 -32.96
C VAL A 192 -14.95 5.95 -34.37
N THR A 193 -16.04 6.71 -34.50
CA THR A 193 -16.51 7.22 -35.81
C THR A 193 -16.43 8.74 -35.91
N SER A 194 -16.35 9.44 -34.77
CA SER A 194 -16.21 10.89 -34.67
C SER A 194 -14.76 11.33 -34.41
N ARG A 195 -14.41 12.52 -34.90
CA ARG A 195 -13.17 13.24 -34.55
C ARG A 195 -13.35 14.73 -34.82
N THR A 196 -12.77 15.56 -33.97
CA THR A 196 -12.81 17.03 -34.09
C THR A 196 -11.41 17.58 -34.28
N LEU A 197 -11.20 18.35 -35.35
CA LEU A 197 -9.98 19.13 -35.53
C LEU A 197 -10.00 20.29 -34.55
N LEU A 198 -9.22 20.20 -33.47
CA LEU A 198 -9.14 21.21 -32.42
C LEU A 198 -8.31 22.42 -32.87
N ALA A 199 -7.18 22.17 -33.55
CA ALA A 199 -6.31 23.22 -34.04
C ALA A 199 -5.41 22.72 -35.20
N VAL A 200 -4.90 23.66 -36.00
CA VAL A 200 -3.75 23.46 -36.90
C VAL A 200 -2.77 24.60 -36.68
N GLN A 201 -1.50 24.28 -36.53
CA GLN A 201 -0.43 25.24 -36.28
C GLN A 201 0.75 25.02 -37.22
N ALA A 202 1.46 26.10 -37.54
CA ALA A 202 2.83 26.01 -38.01
C ALA A 202 3.77 26.45 -36.88
N ALA A 203 4.85 25.70 -36.65
CA ALA A 203 5.89 26.06 -35.70
C ALA A 203 7.26 26.02 -36.38
N ARG A 204 8.06 27.07 -36.17
CA ARG A 204 9.46 27.11 -36.63
C ARG A 204 10.31 26.14 -35.82
N VAL A 205 11.15 25.35 -36.50
CA VAL A 205 12.12 24.46 -35.89
C VAL A 205 13.29 25.28 -35.32
N GLU A 206 13.60 25.04 -34.05
CA GLU A 206 14.73 25.66 -33.35
C GLU A 206 15.69 24.55 -32.85
N PRO A 207 16.78 24.26 -33.60
CA PRO A 207 17.75 23.25 -33.23
C PRO A 207 18.38 23.42 -31.84
N ALA A 208 18.47 24.65 -31.32
CA ALA A 208 18.98 24.91 -29.97
C ALA A 208 18.06 24.35 -28.85
N ASN A 209 16.77 24.20 -29.14
CA ASN A 209 15.77 23.64 -28.22
C ASN A 209 15.60 22.11 -28.38
N ALA A 210 16.28 21.47 -29.33
CA ALA A 210 16.12 20.05 -29.62
C ALA A 210 16.78 19.17 -28.55
N THR A 211 16.10 18.08 -28.17
CA THR A 211 16.65 17.06 -27.26
C THR A 211 17.06 15.81 -28.04
N ARG A 212 17.54 14.77 -27.36
CA ARG A 212 17.77 13.45 -27.98
C ARG A 212 16.47 12.78 -28.48
N LYS A 213 15.30 13.27 -28.07
CA LYS A 213 13.99 12.69 -28.36
C LYS A 213 13.00 13.66 -28.98
N GLU A 214 13.02 14.91 -28.54
CA GLU A 214 12.05 15.95 -28.92
C GLU A 214 12.62 16.84 -30.02
N THR A 215 11.82 17.15 -31.04
CA THR A 215 12.14 18.19 -32.02
C THR A 215 12.01 19.56 -31.35
N GLY A 216 13.08 20.34 -31.37
CA GLY A 216 13.09 21.71 -30.83
C GLY A 216 12.31 22.68 -31.70
N LEU A 217 11.51 23.54 -31.08
CA LEU A 217 10.67 24.55 -31.71
C LEU A 217 10.88 25.93 -31.08
N ASP A 218 10.57 26.98 -31.83
CA ASP A 218 10.49 28.36 -31.36
C ASP A 218 9.01 28.73 -31.04
N LEU A 219 8.72 29.10 -29.79
CA LEU A 219 7.38 29.53 -29.38
C LEU A 219 6.96 30.84 -30.07
N ALA A 220 7.89 31.77 -30.30
CA ALA A 220 7.59 33.01 -31.01
C ALA A 220 7.32 32.77 -32.52
N GLY A 221 7.72 31.59 -33.01
CA GLY A 221 7.41 31.08 -34.34
C GLY A 221 6.14 30.23 -34.43
N VAL A 222 5.33 30.09 -33.37
CA VAL A 222 4.05 29.35 -33.43
C VAL A 222 2.96 30.24 -34.04
N GLN A 223 2.43 29.83 -35.18
CA GLN A 223 1.31 30.44 -35.88
C GLN A 223 0.08 29.54 -35.76
N ASP A 224 -1.07 30.11 -35.37
CA ASP A 224 -2.36 29.44 -35.50
C ASP A 224 -2.88 29.58 -36.94
N LEU A 225 -3.15 28.44 -37.58
CA LEU A 225 -3.66 28.31 -38.95
C LEU A 225 -5.05 27.66 -38.98
N THR A 226 -5.67 27.42 -37.82
CA THR A 226 -6.97 26.73 -37.71
C THR A 226 -8.06 27.46 -38.50
N GLY A 227 -8.06 28.79 -38.46
CA GLY A 227 -8.98 29.65 -39.23
C GLY A 227 -8.67 29.77 -40.73
N THR A 228 -7.65 29.08 -41.25
CA THR A 228 -7.33 29.02 -42.70
C THR A 228 -7.44 27.60 -43.26
N VAL A 229 -8.15 26.71 -42.57
CA VAL A 229 -8.49 25.37 -43.05
C VAL A 229 -9.85 25.41 -43.74
N GLU A 230 -9.90 25.03 -45.01
CA GLU A 230 -11.14 24.95 -45.82
C GLU A 230 -11.36 23.49 -46.26
N ASP A 231 -12.55 22.93 -46.01
CA ASP A 231 -12.91 21.53 -46.30
C ASP A 231 -11.88 20.47 -45.84
N GLY A 232 -11.15 20.75 -44.76
CA GLY A 232 -10.09 19.89 -44.22
C GLY A 232 -8.74 19.99 -44.96
N ALA A 233 -8.61 20.94 -45.89
CA ALA A 233 -7.37 21.27 -46.58
C ALA A 233 -6.74 22.58 -46.06
N LEU A 234 -5.42 22.69 -46.19
CA LEU A 234 -4.63 23.87 -45.86
C LEU A 234 -3.79 24.28 -47.07
N THR A 235 -3.78 25.59 -47.36
CA THR A 235 -2.77 26.21 -48.25
C THR A 235 -2.02 27.27 -47.46
N TRP A 236 -0.73 27.03 -47.16
CA TRP A 236 0.09 27.93 -46.34
C TRP A 236 1.54 27.94 -46.83
N THR A 237 2.15 29.12 -46.90
CA THR A 237 3.55 29.29 -47.30
C THR A 237 4.41 29.56 -46.08
N ALA A 238 5.41 28.71 -45.85
CA ALA A 238 6.37 28.88 -44.78
C ALA A 238 7.18 30.18 -44.97
N PRO A 239 7.41 30.96 -43.91
CA PRO A 239 8.40 32.04 -43.93
C PRO A 239 9.78 31.56 -44.40
N ALA A 240 10.58 32.48 -44.96
CA ALA A 240 11.90 32.18 -45.51
C ALA A 240 13.00 31.93 -44.44
N GLU A 241 12.66 31.99 -43.15
CA GLU A 241 13.58 31.76 -42.03
C GLU A 241 13.28 30.44 -41.31
N GLY A 242 14.26 29.54 -41.31
CA GLY A 242 14.20 28.23 -40.64
C GLY A 242 13.28 27.22 -41.35
N ASP A 243 13.46 25.94 -41.02
CA ASP A 243 12.50 24.91 -41.40
C ASP A 243 11.28 24.94 -40.45
N TRP A 244 10.15 24.44 -40.91
CA TRP A 244 8.87 24.50 -40.21
C TRP A 244 8.24 23.12 -40.07
N VAL A 245 7.42 22.95 -39.03
CA VAL A 245 6.52 21.81 -38.89
C VAL A 245 5.08 22.31 -38.83
N LEU A 246 4.24 21.78 -39.71
CA LEU A 246 2.79 21.83 -39.56
C LEU A 246 2.38 20.74 -38.58
N ILE A 247 1.60 21.10 -37.57
CA ILE A 247 1.05 20.21 -36.56
C ILE A 247 -0.47 20.38 -36.56
N SER A 248 -1.20 19.28 -36.64
CA SER A 248 -2.66 19.24 -36.47
C SER A 248 -3.00 18.54 -35.17
N TYR A 249 -4.09 18.95 -34.53
CA TYR A 249 -4.53 18.40 -33.24
C TYR A 249 -5.98 17.94 -33.38
N TRP A 250 -6.20 16.66 -33.09
CA TRP A 250 -7.47 15.97 -33.32
C TRP A 250 -7.96 15.38 -32.01
N GLN A 251 -9.02 15.95 -31.44
CA GLN A 251 -9.74 15.34 -30.33
C GLN A 251 -10.57 14.17 -30.86
N ARG A 252 -10.52 13.04 -30.15
CA ARG A 252 -11.32 11.84 -30.41
C ARG A 252 -11.40 10.99 -29.15
N SER A 253 -12.27 10.00 -29.17
CA SER A 253 -12.33 8.99 -28.11
C SER A 253 -11.12 8.04 -28.13
N THR A 254 -10.75 7.56 -26.95
CA THR A 254 -9.84 6.42 -26.77
C THR A 254 -10.49 5.08 -27.16
N ALA A 255 -11.83 5.01 -27.10
CA ALA A 255 -12.62 3.76 -27.10
C ALA A 255 -12.10 2.70 -26.10
N GLN A 256 -11.44 3.10 -25.01
CA GLN A 256 -10.93 2.15 -24.01
C GLN A 256 -12.09 1.40 -23.35
N GLN A 257 -11.98 0.08 -23.29
CA GLN A 257 -12.82 -0.79 -22.47
C GLN A 257 -12.06 -1.15 -21.18
N PRO A 258 -12.75 -1.49 -20.06
CA PRO A 258 -12.07 -1.95 -18.86
C PRO A 258 -11.29 -3.24 -19.15
N GLU A 259 -10.24 -3.47 -18.38
CA GLU A 259 -9.16 -4.37 -18.79
C GLU A 259 -9.62 -5.78 -19.17
N SER A 260 -9.22 -6.18 -20.38
CA SER A 260 -9.65 -7.37 -21.14
C SER A 260 -11.13 -7.77 -21.02
N GLY A 261 -12.04 -6.81 -21.11
CA GLY A 261 -13.45 -7.08 -21.44
C GLY A 261 -13.66 -7.95 -22.70
N PRO A 262 -14.92 -8.28 -23.05
CA PRO A 262 -16.14 -7.63 -22.57
C PRO A 262 -16.63 -8.18 -21.23
N HIS A 263 -17.06 -7.28 -20.34
CA HIS A 263 -17.73 -7.61 -19.06
C HIS A 263 -19.27 -7.60 -19.13
N SER A 264 -19.82 -7.05 -20.21
CA SER A 264 -21.24 -6.74 -20.35
C SER A 264 -21.66 -6.73 -21.82
N ALA A 265 -22.95 -6.94 -22.09
CA ALA A 265 -23.58 -6.51 -23.33
C ALA A 265 -24.75 -5.55 -23.03
N PRO A 266 -24.79 -4.33 -23.60
CA PRO A 266 -23.75 -3.71 -24.43
C PRO A 266 -22.42 -3.56 -23.67
N ALA A 267 -21.32 -3.42 -24.42
CA ALA A 267 -19.99 -3.29 -23.84
C ALA A 267 -19.89 -2.04 -22.94
N ALA A 268 -19.05 -2.13 -21.92
CA ALA A 268 -18.69 -1.01 -21.06
C ALA A 268 -17.47 -0.27 -21.64
N TYR A 269 -17.52 1.06 -21.65
CA TYR A 269 -16.41 1.91 -22.06
C TYR A 269 -15.99 2.83 -20.90
N VAL A 270 -14.69 3.12 -20.84
CA VAL A 270 -14.07 3.96 -19.80
C VAL A 270 -14.56 5.39 -19.95
N VAL A 271 -14.93 6.01 -18.82
CA VAL A 271 -15.48 7.37 -18.81
C VAL A 271 -14.39 8.44 -18.85
N ASP A 272 -14.75 9.66 -19.25
CA ASP A 272 -13.87 10.82 -19.08
C ASP A 272 -13.75 11.21 -17.59
N HIS A 273 -12.62 10.88 -16.97
CA HIS A 273 -12.31 11.17 -15.57
C HIS A 273 -12.00 12.67 -15.31
N PHE A 274 -12.11 13.54 -16.32
CA PHE A 274 -11.84 14.97 -16.21
C PHE A 274 -13.09 15.85 -16.42
N SER A 275 -14.26 15.26 -16.74
CA SER A 275 -15.50 16.02 -16.99
C SER A 275 -16.66 15.55 -16.11
N PRO A 276 -17.63 16.44 -15.82
CA PRO A 276 -18.85 16.06 -15.10
C PRO A 276 -19.71 15.06 -15.89
N ALA A 277 -19.56 14.98 -17.22
CA ALA A 277 -20.29 14.05 -18.08
C ALA A 277 -19.89 12.58 -17.79
N GLY A 278 -18.59 12.30 -17.63
CA GLY A 278 -18.09 10.98 -17.28
C GLY A 278 -18.65 10.49 -15.93
N THR A 279 -18.51 11.30 -14.89
CA THR A 279 -19.03 10.96 -13.54
C THR A 279 -20.56 10.87 -13.50
N ALA A 280 -21.27 11.68 -14.28
CA ALA A 280 -22.72 11.55 -14.43
C ALA A 280 -23.14 10.25 -15.14
N ALA A 281 -22.32 9.70 -16.04
CA ALA A 281 -22.53 8.39 -16.62
C ALA A 281 -22.32 7.26 -15.59
N VAL A 282 -21.27 7.33 -14.77
CA VAL A 282 -21.01 6.37 -13.65
C VAL A 282 -22.17 6.37 -12.65
N THR A 283 -22.38 7.49 -11.98
CA THR A 283 -23.41 7.64 -10.94
C THR A 283 -24.81 7.37 -11.51
N GLY A 284 -25.10 7.87 -12.71
CA GLY A 284 -26.36 7.63 -13.42
C GLY A 284 -26.59 6.16 -13.79
N PHE A 285 -25.56 5.40 -14.16
CA PHE A 285 -25.69 3.95 -14.37
C PHE A 285 -26.03 3.25 -13.06
N TRP A 286 -25.35 3.57 -11.96
CA TRP A 286 -25.66 3.00 -10.64
C TRP A 286 -27.09 3.30 -10.20
N GLU A 287 -27.52 4.56 -10.29
CA GLU A 287 -28.87 4.99 -9.89
C GLU A 287 -29.98 4.31 -10.69
N ARG A 288 -29.80 4.11 -12.00
CA ARG A 288 -30.79 3.48 -12.90
C ARG A 288 -30.75 1.96 -12.91
N SER A 289 -29.55 1.38 -12.97
CA SER A 289 -29.33 -0.03 -13.28
C SER A 289 -29.03 -0.89 -12.05
N VAL A 290 -28.43 -0.32 -10.99
CA VAL A 290 -27.87 -1.10 -9.87
C VAL A 290 -28.62 -0.91 -8.55
N LEU A 291 -28.92 0.33 -8.18
CA LEU A 291 -29.33 0.70 -6.82
C LEU A 291 -30.83 0.49 -6.56
N THR A 292 -31.24 -0.79 -6.55
CA THR A 292 -32.58 -1.22 -6.12
C THR A 292 -32.87 -0.75 -4.68
N GLY A 293 -34.15 -0.62 -4.34
CA GLY A 293 -34.56 -0.31 -2.97
C GLY A 293 -34.05 -1.33 -1.93
N THR A 294 -33.74 -2.56 -2.32
CA THR A 294 -33.14 -3.58 -1.44
C THR A 294 -31.64 -3.41 -1.33
N VAL A 295 -30.92 -3.19 -2.43
CA VAL A 295 -29.48 -2.86 -2.44
C VAL A 295 -29.21 -1.64 -1.55
N ARG A 296 -29.98 -0.54 -1.69
CA ARG A 296 -29.79 0.67 -0.84
C ARG A 296 -30.00 0.42 0.66
N ARG A 297 -30.87 -0.51 1.06
CA ARG A 297 -31.02 -0.91 2.48
C ARG A 297 -29.86 -1.78 2.95
N LEU A 298 -29.35 -2.65 2.09
CA LEU A 298 -28.24 -3.55 2.39
C LEU A 298 -26.89 -2.82 2.46
N LEU A 299 -26.64 -1.83 1.60
CA LEU A 299 -25.48 -0.94 1.71
C LEU A 299 -25.43 -0.22 3.07
N LYS A 300 -26.57 0.27 3.57
CA LYS A 300 -26.67 0.88 4.92
C LYS A 300 -26.55 -0.12 6.08
N ALA A 301 -26.53 -1.42 5.82
CA ALA A 301 -26.41 -2.47 6.82
C ALA A 301 -25.02 -3.14 6.84
N ALA A 302 -24.36 -3.27 5.69
CA ALA A 302 -23.08 -3.96 5.54
C ALA A 302 -22.18 -3.43 4.40
N GLY A 303 -22.52 -2.31 3.77
CA GLY A 303 -21.62 -1.64 2.83
C GLY A 303 -20.43 -1.00 3.54
N GLY A 304 -19.26 -0.98 2.90
CA GLY A 304 -18.04 -0.38 3.46
C GLY A 304 -17.55 0.85 2.69
N ALA A 305 -17.26 0.70 1.41
CA ALA A 305 -16.87 1.76 0.47
C ALA A 305 -17.22 1.37 -0.97
N PHE A 306 -17.43 2.36 -1.84
CA PHE A 306 -17.21 2.19 -3.27
C PHE A 306 -15.71 2.25 -3.55
N PHE A 307 -15.25 1.53 -4.56
CA PHE A 307 -13.84 1.40 -4.90
C PHE A 307 -13.53 1.69 -6.37
N GLU A 308 -12.36 2.28 -6.60
CA GLU A 308 -11.74 2.47 -7.90
C GLU A 308 -10.26 2.10 -7.81
N ASP A 309 -9.82 1.18 -8.68
CA ASP A 309 -8.44 0.71 -8.77
C ASP A 309 -7.52 1.77 -9.41
N SER A 310 -6.27 1.40 -9.70
CA SER A 310 -5.28 2.26 -10.36
C SER A 310 -5.83 2.98 -11.61
N ILE A 311 -5.49 4.27 -11.78
CA ILE A 311 -5.98 5.10 -12.89
C ILE A 311 -5.20 4.79 -14.18
N GLU A 312 -5.58 3.70 -14.83
CA GLU A 312 -4.91 3.13 -16.01
C GLU A 312 -5.55 3.58 -17.34
N LEU A 313 -5.64 4.90 -17.55
CA LEU A 313 -6.04 5.45 -18.85
C LEU A 313 -4.97 5.08 -19.92
N GLU A 314 -5.33 4.19 -20.85
CA GLU A 314 -4.45 3.71 -21.94
C GLU A 314 -4.74 4.48 -23.24
N THR A 315 -3.78 5.29 -23.67
CA THR A 315 -3.78 5.97 -24.97
C THR A 315 -2.38 5.97 -25.59
N ASP A 316 -2.32 5.86 -26.93
CA ASP A 316 -1.10 6.06 -27.72
C ASP A 316 -0.78 7.57 -27.91
N SER A 317 -1.69 8.46 -27.48
CA SER A 317 -1.70 9.92 -27.67
C SER A 317 -1.59 10.67 -26.31
N LEU A 318 -2.05 11.93 -26.22
CA LEU A 318 -2.21 12.67 -24.97
C LEU A 318 -3.64 12.48 -24.41
N VAL A 319 -3.79 12.21 -23.10
CA VAL A 319 -5.11 12.17 -22.43
C VAL A 319 -5.77 13.56 -22.43
N TRP A 320 -7.09 13.63 -22.65
CA TRP A 320 -7.76 14.89 -22.93
C TRP A 320 -9.20 14.96 -22.39
N THR A 321 -9.75 16.18 -22.36
CA THR A 321 -11.19 16.48 -22.27
C THR A 321 -11.45 17.84 -22.92
N SER A 322 -12.65 18.07 -23.44
CA SER A 322 -13.01 19.31 -24.17
C SER A 322 -12.81 20.60 -23.36
N ALA A 323 -12.92 20.51 -22.02
CA ALA A 323 -12.80 21.66 -21.11
C ALA A 323 -11.34 22.11 -20.84
N LEU A 324 -10.33 21.33 -21.23
CA LEU A 324 -8.92 21.62 -20.87
C LEU A 324 -8.41 23.01 -21.30
N PRO A 325 -8.69 23.52 -22.52
CA PRO A 325 -8.23 24.85 -22.93
C PRO A 325 -8.78 25.97 -22.05
N GLU A 326 -10.07 25.91 -21.71
CA GLU A 326 -10.72 26.91 -20.86
C GLU A 326 -10.24 26.80 -19.41
N ALA A 327 -10.20 25.58 -18.84
CA ALA A 327 -9.72 25.37 -17.48
C ALA A 327 -8.26 25.81 -17.29
N PHE A 328 -7.41 25.57 -18.29
CA PHE A 328 -6.02 26.03 -18.27
C PHE A 328 -5.93 27.55 -18.33
N GLU A 329 -6.72 28.22 -19.16
CA GLU A 329 -6.73 29.69 -19.24
C GLU A 329 -7.31 30.33 -17.97
N GLN A 330 -8.38 29.77 -17.40
CA GLN A 330 -8.92 30.18 -16.10
C GLN A 330 -7.89 30.03 -14.96
N ARG A 331 -7.12 28.94 -14.92
CA ARG A 331 -6.07 28.71 -13.90
C ARG A 331 -4.83 29.58 -14.11
N THR A 332 -4.36 29.74 -15.34
CA THR A 332 -3.03 30.32 -15.65
C THR A 332 -3.04 31.76 -16.15
N GLY A 333 -4.21 32.29 -16.54
CA GLY A 333 -4.33 33.57 -17.24
C GLY A 333 -3.74 33.57 -18.66
N ARG A 334 -3.55 32.39 -19.28
CA ARG A 334 -2.90 32.21 -20.59
C ARG A 334 -3.64 31.16 -21.42
N PRO A 335 -3.86 31.36 -22.74
CA PRO A 335 -4.49 30.35 -23.59
C PRO A 335 -3.60 29.11 -23.74
N LEU A 336 -4.22 27.93 -23.74
CA LEU A 336 -3.49 26.65 -23.87
C LEU A 336 -2.93 26.40 -25.28
N LEU A 337 -3.63 26.88 -26.32
CA LEU A 337 -3.39 26.45 -27.71
C LEU A 337 -1.93 26.66 -28.18
N PRO A 338 -1.26 27.81 -27.97
CA PRO A 338 0.13 28.02 -28.39
C PRO A 338 1.14 27.03 -27.77
N TYR A 339 0.77 26.38 -26.66
CA TYR A 339 1.64 25.49 -25.90
C TYR A 339 1.47 24.00 -26.24
N LEU A 340 0.44 23.64 -27.03
CA LEU A 340 0.16 22.25 -27.43
C LEU A 340 1.36 21.47 -28.01
N PRO A 341 2.31 22.05 -28.78
CA PRO A 341 3.48 21.30 -29.26
C PRO A 341 4.29 20.66 -28.14
N ALA A 342 4.44 21.34 -27.00
CA ALA A 342 5.22 20.85 -25.85
C ALA A 342 4.49 19.80 -25.00
N LEU A 343 3.21 19.49 -25.32
CA LEU A 343 2.35 18.60 -24.54
C LEU A 343 2.03 17.29 -25.27
N VAL A 344 1.97 17.29 -26.61
CA VAL A 344 1.57 16.12 -27.39
C VAL A 344 2.55 14.95 -27.27
N LEU A 345 1.97 13.74 -27.21
CA LEU A 345 2.68 12.48 -26.98
C LEU A 345 2.53 11.52 -28.17
N ASP A 346 3.57 10.71 -28.40
CA ASP A 346 3.48 9.46 -29.16
C ASP A 346 3.92 8.30 -28.26
N LYS A 347 3.00 7.38 -27.93
CA LYS A 347 3.26 6.22 -27.06
C LYS A 347 3.91 6.61 -25.74
N SER A 348 3.31 7.61 -25.08
CA SER A 348 3.81 8.23 -23.86
C SER A 348 5.19 8.92 -23.97
N ASN A 349 5.74 9.11 -25.18
CA ASN A 349 6.97 9.89 -25.40
C ASN A 349 6.61 11.32 -25.83
N GLN A 350 7.30 12.29 -25.24
CA GLN A 350 7.26 13.69 -25.66
C GLN A 350 7.79 13.87 -27.08
N VAL A 351 7.10 14.67 -27.90
CA VAL A 351 7.38 14.79 -29.35
C VAL A 351 8.14 16.08 -29.70
N PHE A 352 7.76 17.21 -29.12
CA PHE A 352 8.41 18.50 -29.33
C PHE A 352 8.76 19.17 -28.00
N ALA A 353 9.68 20.14 -28.06
CA ALA A 353 10.07 20.98 -26.92
C ALA A 353 10.32 22.42 -27.40
N PHE A 354 10.04 23.40 -26.53
CA PHE A 354 10.55 24.76 -26.66
C PHE A 354 11.87 24.86 -25.84
N GLU A 355 12.24 26.06 -25.38
CA GLU A 355 13.30 26.22 -24.39
C GLU A 355 13.04 25.29 -23.16
N ALA A 356 14.10 24.74 -22.58
CA ALA A 356 14.01 23.64 -21.63
C ALA A 356 13.31 24.00 -20.30
N GLN A 357 13.49 25.20 -19.75
CA GLN A 357 12.74 25.67 -18.59
C GLN A 357 11.27 25.91 -18.94
N LEU A 358 11.00 26.69 -19.98
CA LEU A 358 9.65 26.97 -20.48
C LEU A 358 8.85 25.68 -20.75
N THR A 359 9.48 24.68 -21.35
CA THR A 359 8.88 23.37 -21.63
C THR A 359 8.47 22.63 -20.36
N ARG A 360 9.31 22.66 -19.30
CA ARG A 360 8.94 22.08 -18.00
C ARG A 360 7.81 22.87 -17.34
N GLN A 361 7.85 24.20 -17.42
CA GLN A 361 6.85 25.10 -16.85
C GLN A 361 5.47 24.91 -17.48
N ILE A 362 5.41 24.80 -18.81
CA ILE A 362 4.19 24.44 -19.57
C ILE A 362 3.63 23.08 -19.14
N ARG A 363 4.49 22.06 -19.06
CA ARG A 363 4.07 20.70 -18.67
C ARG A 363 3.56 20.63 -17.23
N HIS A 364 4.15 21.40 -16.32
CA HIS A 364 3.66 21.53 -14.94
C HIS A 364 2.29 22.23 -14.90
N ASP A 365 2.13 23.39 -15.56
CA ASP A 365 0.84 24.09 -15.63
C ASP A 365 -0.29 23.23 -16.20
N PHE A 366 0.02 22.43 -17.23
CA PHE A 366 -0.94 21.51 -17.84
C PHE A 366 -1.36 20.41 -16.85
N TRP A 367 -0.40 19.70 -16.23
CA TRP A 367 -0.71 18.58 -15.35
C TRP A 367 -1.37 19.00 -14.03
N GLU A 368 -1.07 20.19 -13.50
CA GLU A 368 -1.82 20.73 -12.35
C GLU A 368 -3.27 21.06 -12.75
N THR A 369 -3.50 21.58 -13.96
CA THR A 369 -4.87 21.79 -14.51
C THR A 369 -5.62 20.46 -14.65
N VAL A 370 -4.99 19.41 -15.20
CA VAL A 370 -5.55 18.06 -15.26
C VAL A 370 -5.86 17.52 -13.85
N SER A 371 -4.99 17.78 -12.89
CA SER A 371 -5.18 17.37 -11.50
C SER A 371 -6.36 18.09 -10.83
N GLN A 372 -6.57 19.37 -11.13
CA GLN A 372 -7.73 20.13 -10.66
C GLN A 372 -9.03 19.55 -11.23
N LEU A 373 -9.07 19.26 -12.54
CA LEU A 373 -10.24 18.66 -13.19
C LEU A 373 -10.56 17.27 -12.63
N PHE A 374 -9.58 16.39 -12.51
CA PHE A 374 -9.74 15.05 -11.91
C PHE A 374 -10.26 15.11 -10.47
N ASN A 375 -9.63 15.93 -9.63
CA ASN A 375 -10.02 16.05 -8.22
C ASN A 375 -11.42 16.68 -8.05
N THR A 376 -11.82 17.58 -8.95
CA THR A 376 -13.13 18.26 -8.90
C THR A 376 -14.26 17.38 -9.47
N HIS A 377 -14.11 16.93 -10.72
CA HIS A 377 -15.19 16.31 -11.47
C HIS A 377 -15.33 14.81 -11.24
N HIS A 378 -14.27 14.12 -10.81
CA HIS A 378 -14.27 12.67 -10.56
C HIS A 378 -14.20 12.38 -9.07
N VAL A 379 -13.05 12.62 -8.41
CA VAL A 379 -12.82 12.22 -7.01
C VAL A 379 -13.84 12.83 -6.04
N THR A 380 -14.02 14.16 -6.06
CA THR A 380 -14.97 14.85 -5.17
C THR A 380 -16.42 14.46 -5.47
N ALA A 381 -16.81 14.46 -6.74
CA ALA A 381 -18.18 14.15 -7.15
C ALA A 381 -18.60 12.70 -6.85
N LEU A 382 -17.70 11.72 -7.06
CA LEU A 382 -17.95 10.32 -6.70
C LEU A 382 -18.04 10.12 -5.19
N ARG A 383 -17.22 10.82 -4.39
CA ARG A 383 -17.30 10.78 -2.93
C ARG A 383 -18.63 11.34 -2.43
N ASP A 384 -19.01 12.52 -2.90
CA ASP A 384 -20.23 13.19 -2.44
C ASP A 384 -21.49 12.41 -2.84
N TRP A 385 -21.47 11.73 -3.99
CA TRP A 385 -22.47 10.72 -4.36
C TRP A 385 -22.45 9.48 -3.44
N ALA A 386 -21.27 8.90 -3.16
CA ALA A 386 -21.14 7.77 -2.25
C ALA A 386 -21.70 8.09 -0.84
N HIS A 387 -21.38 9.28 -0.32
CA HIS A 387 -21.87 9.79 0.96
C HIS A 387 -23.40 9.87 1.00
N SER A 388 -24.05 10.27 -0.11
CA SER A 388 -25.52 10.30 -0.22
C SER A 388 -26.19 8.92 0.00
N LEU A 389 -25.45 7.83 -0.29
CA LEU A 389 -25.88 6.45 -0.11
C LEU A 389 -25.53 5.89 1.27
N GLY A 390 -24.71 6.60 2.06
CA GLY A 390 -24.12 6.13 3.31
C GLY A 390 -22.85 5.28 3.11
N MET A 391 -22.22 5.38 1.94
CA MET A 391 -20.98 4.72 1.58
C MET A 391 -19.81 5.71 1.65
N ARG A 392 -18.58 5.20 1.78
CA ARG A 392 -17.33 5.97 1.57
C ARG A 392 -16.84 5.80 0.14
N LEU A 393 -15.92 6.66 -0.30
CA LEU A 393 -15.09 6.40 -1.47
C LEU A 393 -13.67 5.93 -1.05
N ARG A 394 -13.27 4.77 -1.56
CA ARG A 394 -11.87 4.34 -1.63
C ARG A 394 -11.38 4.46 -3.07
N SER A 395 -10.14 4.87 -3.28
CA SER A 395 -9.50 4.82 -4.60
C SER A 395 -7.99 4.64 -4.47
N GLN A 396 -7.34 4.12 -5.50
CA GLN A 396 -5.91 4.20 -5.75
C GLN A 396 -5.60 5.44 -6.63
N PRO A 397 -5.37 6.65 -6.07
CA PRO A 397 -5.45 7.93 -6.81
C PRO A 397 -4.23 8.26 -7.69
N TYR A 398 -3.46 7.25 -8.08
CA TYR A 398 -2.26 7.37 -8.90
C TYR A 398 -2.45 6.62 -10.22
N GLY A 399 -1.53 6.84 -11.16
CA GLY A 399 -1.72 6.44 -12.56
C GLY A 399 -1.95 7.62 -13.49
N LEU A 400 -1.91 8.86 -13.02
CA LEU A 400 -1.73 10.06 -13.85
C LEU A 400 -0.64 10.94 -13.23
N GLN A 401 -0.10 11.92 -13.97
CA GLN A 401 0.89 12.88 -13.41
C GLN A 401 0.20 13.98 -12.56
N THR A 402 -0.82 13.58 -11.80
CA THR A 402 -1.67 14.41 -10.96
C THR A 402 -1.17 14.40 -9.50
N ASP A 403 -1.67 15.35 -8.70
CA ASP A 403 -1.38 15.45 -7.28
C ASP A 403 -2.16 14.39 -6.48
N ALA A 404 -1.55 13.20 -6.37
CA ALA A 404 -2.08 12.09 -5.59
C ALA A 404 -2.05 12.35 -4.07
N ILE A 405 -1.28 13.34 -3.58
CA ILE A 405 -1.31 13.77 -2.18
C ILE A 405 -2.61 14.55 -1.91
N ALA A 406 -2.99 15.48 -2.79
CA ALA A 406 -4.26 16.20 -2.71
C ALA A 406 -5.45 15.26 -2.94
N SER A 407 -5.37 14.31 -3.89
CA SER A 407 -6.41 13.29 -4.06
C SER A 407 -6.57 12.43 -2.80
N ALA A 408 -5.48 12.05 -2.13
CA ALA A 408 -5.53 11.32 -0.86
C ALA A 408 -6.05 12.15 0.33
N ALA A 409 -6.06 13.49 0.23
CA ALA A 409 -6.72 14.40 1.16
C ALA A 409 -8.22 14.61 0.86
N LEU A 410 -8.71 14.16 -0.30
CA LEU A 410 -10.12 14.22 -0.69
C LEU A 410 -10.86 12.90 -0.42
N LEU A 411 -10.17 11.76 -0.47
CA LEU A 411 -10.71 10.41 -0.28
C LEU A 411 -10.94 10.05 1.20
N ASP A 412 -12.07 9.42 1.51
CA ASP A 412 -12.32 8.84 2.85
C ASP A 412 -11.29 7.75 3.21
N ILE A 413 -10.82 7.03 2.18
CA ILE A 413 -9.80 5.98 2.24
C ILE A 413 -8.94 6.08 0.97
N PRO A 414 -7.76 6.73 0.99
CA PRO A 414 -6.74 6.43 -0.01
C PRO A 414 -6.26 4.98 0.12
N GLU A 415 -5.92 4.36 -1.00
CA GLU A 415 -5.28 3.04 -1.10
C GLU A 415 -3.96 3.14 -1.88
N GLY A 416 -2.96 2.33 -1.51
CA GLY A 416 -1.76 2.05 -2.31
C GLY A 416 -1.66 0.57 -2.70
N GLU A 417 -0.62 0.16 -3.42
CA GLU A 417 -0.45 -1.22 -3.88
C GLU A 417 0.93 -1.84 -3.58
N SER A 418 0.97 -3.13 -3.24
CA SER A 418 2.22 -3.87 -3.00
C SER A 418 2.95 -4.28 -4.29
N LEU A 419 2.27 -4.25 -5.45
CA LEU A 419 2.88 -4.58 -6.74
C LEU A 419 3.63 -3.36 -7.34
N GLY A 420 3.01 -2.19 -7.42
CA GLY A 420 3.59 -0.97 -7.97
C GLY A 420 4.44 -0.14 -6.99
N PHE A 421 4.05 -0.05 -5.71
CA PHE A 421 4.80 0.76 -4.73
C PHE A 421 6.02 0.00 -4.20
N LYS A 422 7.07 -0.07 -5.04
CA LYS A 422 8.37 -0.67 -4.65
C LYS A 422 9.19 0.17 -3.68
N ASN A 423 8.68 1.33 -3.23
CA ASN A 423 9.33 2.15 -2.22
C ASN A 423 8.35 2.71 -1.17
N LEU A 424 8.81 2.87 0.07
CA LEU A 424 7.94 3.28 1.18
C LEU A 424 7.49 4.75 1.13
N ASP A 425 8.09 5.58 0.29
CA ASP A 425 7.70 7.00 0.22
C ASP A 425 6.46 7.22 -0.66
N ASP A 426 6.12 6.27 -1.54
CA ASP A 426 4.84 6.26 -2.28
C ASP A 426 3.65 6.25 -1.29
N TYR A 427 3.70 5.34 -0.30
CA TYR A 427 2.72 5.28 0.79
C TYR A 427 2.71 6.53 1.68
N ARG A 428 3.87 7.13 1.94
CA ARG A 428 4.00 8.37 2.75
C ARG A 428 3.43 9.61 2.08
N CYS A 429 3.29 9.60 0.76
CA CYS A 429 2.55 10.63 0.02
C CYS A 429 1.05 10.53 0.31
N LEU A 430 0.48 9.32 0.14
CA LEU A 430 -0.94 9.09 0.45
C LEU A 430 -1.26 9.29 1.94
N ALA A 431 -0.34 8.91 2.83
CA ALA A 431 -0.50 9.10 4.28
C ALA A 431 -0.49 10.58 4.68
N GLY A 432 0.34 11.43 4.04
CA GLY A 432 0.35 12.87 4.28
C GLY A 432 -0.97 13.56 3.85
N GLY A 433 -1.53 13.14 2.71
CA GLY A 433 -2.87 13.53 2.27
C GLY A 433 -3.94 13.18 3.31
N ARG A 434 -4.01 11.90 3.67
CA ARG A 434 -4.94 11.37 4.67
C ARG A 434 -4.86 12.12 6.00
N ASP A 435 -3.66 12.27 6.55
CA ASP A 435 -3.46 12.78 7.92
C ASP A 435 -3.66 14.30 8.03
N MET A 436 -3.38 15.07 6.96
CA MET A 436 -3.74 16.49 6.90
C MET A 436 -5.24 16.73 6.72
N ALA A 437 -5.96 15.82 6.07
CA ALA A 437 -7.42 15.86 5.98
C ALA A 437 -8.13 15.36 7.25
N GLY A 438 -7.40 14.72 8.18
CA GLY A 438 -7.97 14.12 9.39
C GLY A 438 -8.66 12.76 9.16
N HIS A 439 -8.45 12.14 8.01
CA HIS A 439 -8.93 10.78 7.72
C HIS A 439 -8.10 9.73 8.48
N THR A 440 -8.69 8.56 8.77
CA THR A 440 -8.04 7.55 9.64
C THR A 440 -7.37 6.41 8.87
N VAL A 441 -7.92 6.01 7.72
CA VAL A 441 -7.50 4.77 7.03
C VAL A 441 -6.66 5.09 5.79
N LEU A 442 -5.49 4.46 5.66
CA LEU A 442 -4.79 4.25 4.39
C LEU A 442 -4.74 2.73 4.17
N SER A 443 -5.41 2.26 3.13
CA SER A 443 -5.39 0.84 2.81
C SER A 443 -4.29 0.47 1.81
N CYS A 444 -4.08 -0.83 1.62
CA CYS A 444 -3.12 -1.34 0.66
C CYS A 444 -3.62 -2.63 0.00
N GLU A 445 -3.60 -2.67 -1.32
CA GLU A 445 -3.71 -3.90 -2.10
C GLU A 445 -2.46 -4.78 -1.84
N SER A 446 -2.63 -5.79 -0.99
CA SER A 446 -1.55 -6.49 -0.31
C SER A 446 -1.34 -7.89 -0.89
N GLY A 447 -0.10 -8.23 -1.29
CA GLY A 447 0.30 -9.58 -1.70
C GLY A 447 0.23 -9.89 -3.20
N ALA A 448 0.03 -8.88 -4.05
CA ALA A 448 0.01 -9.03 -5.50
C ALA A 448 1.42 -9.36 -6.04
N TYR A 449 1.65 -10.63 -6.40
CA TYR A 449 2.98 -11.13 -6.78
C TYR A 449 2.98 -11.84 -8.14
N ASN A 450 3.54 -11.20 -9.16
CA ASN A 450 3.72 -11.81 -10.50
C ASN A 450 4.49 -13.14 -10.42
N GLY A 451 4.12 -14.10 -11.26
CA GLY A 451 4.68 -15.45 -11.35
C GLY A 451 4.51 -16.34 -10.10
N SER A 452 3.74 -15.89 -9.10
CA SER A 452 3.75 -16.46 -7.75
C SER A 452 2.43 -17.13 -7.32
N ALA A 453 1.50 -17.38 -8.25
CA ALA A 453 0.26 -18.11 -7.97
C ALA A 453 0.55 -19.50 -7.36
N TYR A 454 -0.21 -19.86 -6.31
CA TYR A 454 -0.09 -21.08 -5.50
C TYR A 454 1.27 -21.35 -4.83
N SER A 455 2.19 -20.39 -4.91
CA SER A 455 3.53 -20.44 -4.30
C SER A 455 3.79 -19.27 -3.35
N THR A 456 2.79 -18.39 -3.17
CA THR A 456 2.92 -17.26 -2.26
C THR A 456 2.88 -17.73 -0.82
N THR A 457 3.86 -17.28 -0.03
CA THR A 457 3.99 -17.58 1.39
C THR A 457 3.48 -16.41 2.22
N TRP A 458 2.81 -16.70 3.34
CA TRP A 458 2.48 -15.67 4.33
C TRP A 458 3.74 -14.99 4.87
N ASP A 459 4.88 -15.68 4.89
CA ASP A 459 6.17 -15.07 5.24
C ASP A 459 6.63 -13.97 4.26
N ARG A 460 6.41 -14.15 2.95
CA ARG A 460 6.69 -13.10 1.97
C ARG A 460 5.73 -11.93 2.16
N PHE A 461 4.44 -12.23 2.32
CA PHE A 461 3.38 -11.25 2.57
C PHE A 461 3.70 -10.35 3.77
N LEU A 462 4.06 -10.94 4.91
CA LEU A 462 4.35 -10.21 6.15
C LEU A 462 5.61 -9.35 6.02
N ARG A 463 6.66 -9.85 5.35
CA ARG A 463 7.89 -9.09 5.06
C ARG A 463 7.61 -7.87 4.17
N THR A 464 6.69 -7.96 3.21
CA THR A 464 6.24 -6.81 2.41
C THR A 464 5.42 -5.83 3.26
N MET A 465 4.42 -6.30 3.99
CA MET A 465 3.48 -5.43 4.70
C MET A 465 4.09 -4.73 5.92
N GLY A 466 5.05 -5.34 6.62
CA GLY A 466 5.72 -4.72 7.78
C GLY A 466 6.36 -3.37 7.48
N GLY A 467 6.96 -3.22 6.29
CA GLY A 467 7.48 -1.94 5.82
C GLY A 467 6.38 -0.93 5.49
N ALA A 468 5.31 -1.37 4.81
CA ALA A 468 4.19 -0.52 4.41
C ALA A 468 3.43 0.05 5.63
N TYR A 469 3.30 -0.73 6.71
CA TYR A 469 2.75 -0.27 7.98
C TYR A 469 3.59 0.86 8.61
N ALA A 470 4.92 0.75 8.58
CA ALA A 470 5.82 1.82 9.01
C ALA A 470 5.90 3.02 8.02
N ALA A 471 5.21 2.93 6.89
CA ALA A 471 5.00 4.03 5.94
C ALA A 471 3.62 4.71 6.10
N GLY A 472 2.77 4.20 7.00
CA GLY A 472 1.46 4.77 7.33
C GLY A 472 0.25 3.96 6.87
N VAL A 473 0.42 2.84 6.16
CA VAL A 473 -0.69 1.90 5.87
C VAL A 473 -1.26 1.36 7.18
N ASN A 474 -2.57 1.21 7.26
CA ASN A 474 -3.23 0.64 8.43
C ASN A 474 -4.50 -0.19 8.13
N GLN A 475 -4.80 -0.49 6.86
CA GLN A 475 -5.76 -1.54 6.49
C GLN A 475 -5.30 -2.35 5.27
N THR A 476 -4.90 -3.60 5.47
CA THR A 476 -4.70 -4.58 4.40
C THR A 476 -6.00 -4.96 3.70
N VAL A 477 -6.01 -4.83 2.36
CA VAL A 477 -6.94 -5.51 1.44
C VAL A 477 -6.11 -6.56 0.71
N VAL A 478 -6.24 -7.83 1.06
CA VAL A 478 -5.42 -8.91 0.48
C VAL A 478 -5.81 -9.18 -0.97
N HIS A 479 -4.82 -9.27 -1.86
CA HIS A 479 -4.91 -9.74 -3.24
C HIS A 479 -4.59 -11.25 -3.30
N GLY A 480 -5.57 -12.14 -3.36
CA GLY A 480 -7.02 -11.94 -3.26
C GLY A 480 -7.76 -13.25 -3.01
N PHE A 481 -9.07 -13.20 -2.99
CA PHE A 481 -9.94 -14.36 -2.85
C PHE A 481 -10.65 -14.58 -4.19
N SER A 482 -10.55 -15.76 -4.78
CA SER A 482 -11.29 -16.07 -6.01
C SER A 482 -12.58 -16.82 -5.68
N TYR A 483 -13.68 -16.45 -6.33
CA TYR A 483 -14.93 -17.22 -6.33
C TYR A 483 -14.68 -18.72 -6.65
N ALA A 484 -15.52 -19.62 -6.17
CA ALA A 484 -15.21 -21.06 -6.18
C ALA A 484 -14.95 -21.67 -7.56
N THR A 485 -15.77 -21.34 -8.56
CA THR A 485 -15.78 -22.04 -9.85
C THR A 485 -16.14 -21.13 -11.02
N ALA A 486 -15.76 -21.53 -12.23
CA ALA A 486 -16.19 -20.91 -13.47
C ALA A 486 -16.10 -21.96 -14.61
N PRO A 487 -16.73 -21.74 -15.78
CA PRO A 487 -16.69 -22.66 -16.89
C PRO A 487 -15.26 -22.96 -17.36
N GLY A 488 -14.97 -24.25 -17.58
CA GLY A 488 -13.67 -24.71 -18.07
C GLY A 488 -12.52 -24.71 -17.05
N VAL A 489 -12.74 -24.30 -15.79
CA VAL A 489 -11.66 -24.33 -14.77
C VAL A 489 -11.31 -25.76 -14.34
N SER A 490 -10.10 -25.93 -13.82
CA SER A 490 -9.59 -27.18 -13.26
C SER A 490 -9.15 -26.96 -11.82
N TRP A 491 -8.87 -28.03 -11.08
CA TRP A 491 -8.42 -27.96 -9.68
C TRP A 491 -7.28 -26.95 -9.44
N PRO A 492 -7.34 -26.11 -8.39
CA PRO A 492 -8.28 -26.12 -7.26
C PRO A 492 -9.49 -25.18 -7.44
N GLY A 493 -9.98 -25.02 -8.66
CA GLY A 493 -11.18 -24.25 -9.00
C GLY A 493 -10.87 -23.00 -9.80
N PHE A 494 -11.74 -22.00 -9.71
CA PHE A 494 -11.47 -20.70 -10.32
C PHE A 494 -10.42 -19.93 -9.52
N ALA A 495 -9.55 -19.26 -10.27
CA ALA A 495 -8.51 -18.37 -9.78
C ALA A 495 -8.39 -17.21 -10.78
N ALA A 496 -8.75 -15.99 -10.36
CA ALA A 496 -8.87 -14.86 -11.28
C ALA A 496 -7.58 -14.61 -12.06
N PHE A 497 -6.41 -14.64 -11.41
CA PHE A 497 -5.11 -14.41 -12.04
C PHE A 497 -4.34 -15.68 -12.43
N SER A 498 -4.97 -16.88 -12.52
CA SER A 498 -4.24 -18.12 -12.79
C SER A 498 -5.05 -19.21 -13.54
N PRO A 499 -4.58 -19.73 -14.70
CA PRO A 499 -3.39 -19.29 -15.45
C PRO A 499 -3.56 -17.86 -15.98
N TYR A 500 -2.48 -17.12 -16.10
CA TYR A 500 -2.48 -15.83 -16.79
C TYR A 500 -1.53 -15.86 -17.99
N ASN A 501 -2.02 -15.50 -19.19
CA ASN A 501 -1.35 -15.72 -20.49
C ASN A 501 -0.76 -17.13 -20.68
N GLY A 502 -1.35 -18.15 -20.05
CA GLY A 502 -0.88 -19.54 -20.05
C GLY A 502 0.23 -19.85 -19.04
N ALA A 503 0.80 -18.84 -18.38
CA ALA A 503 1.75 -18.99 -17.27
C ALA A 503 1.01 -19.05 -15.91
N ALA A 504 1.75 -19.29 -14.83
CA ALA A 504 1.21 -19.35 -13.46
C ALA A 504 0.41 -18.10 -13.07
N GLY A 505 0.83 -16.90 -13.50
CA GLY A 505 0.18 -15.64 -13.16
C GLY A 505 0.43 -15.21 -11.72
N TYR A 506 -0.52 -14.47 -11.12
CA TYR A 506 -0.28 -13.71 -9.90
C TYR A 506 -0.67 -14.47 -8.63
N GLY A 507 0.20 -14.36 -7.62
CA GLY A 507 -0.12 -14.66 -6.23
C GLY A 507 -1.17 -13.66 -5.72
N GLU A 508 -2.24 -14.07 -5.04
CA GLU A 508 -2.64 -15.45 -4.73
C GLU A 508 -4.17 -15.58 -4.77
N SER A 509 -4.70 -16.79 -5.01
CA SER A 509 -6.14 -17.06 -4.87
C SER A 509 -6.42 -17.73 -3.52
N TRP A 510 -6.29 -16.95 -2.46
CA TRP A 510 -6.54 -17.38 -1.09
C TRP A 510 -7.97 -17.88 -0.92
N GLY A 511 -8.15 -18.85 -0.03
CA GLY A 511 -9.43 -19.46 0.28
C GLY A 511 -9.25 -20.88 0.83
N PRO A 512 -10.32 -21.54 1.29
CA PRO A 512 -10.26 -22.89 1.88
C PRO A 512 -9.83 -23.99 0.90
N ARG A 513 -9.69 -23.65 -0.38
CA ARG A 513 -9.15 -24.50 -1.44
C ARG A 513 -7.61 -24.58 -1.39
N GLN A 514 -6.95 -23.87 -0.45
CA GLN A 514 -5.51 -23.94 -0.17
C GLN A 514 -5.20 -24.46 1.26
N PRO A 515 -4.13 -25.25 1.49
CA PRO A 515 -3.81 -25.78 2.82
C PRO A 515 -3.48 -24.69 3.86
N THR A 516 -2.77 -23.64 3.44
CA THR A 516 -2.39 -22.48 4.29
C THR A 516 -3.60 -21.78 4.92
N TRP A 517 -4.80 -21.91 4.35
CA TRP A 517 -6.04 -21.38 4.91
C TRP A 517 -6.35 -21.92 6.32
N ARG A 518 -5.87 -23.12 6.65
CA ARG A 518 -6.02 -23.71 8.00
C ARG A 518 -5.39 -22.86 9.11
N HIS A 519 -4.42 -22.01 8.77
CA HIS A 519 -3.73 -21.10 9.69
C HIS A 519 -4.02 -19.61 9.38
N ALA A 520 -4.97 -19.30 8.48
CA ALA A 520 -5.26 -17.91 8.08
C ALA A 520 -5.83 -17.04 9.22
N GLU A 521 -6.53 -17.65 10.18
CA GLU A 521 -7.03 -16.94 11.38
C GLU A 521 -5.90 -16.33 12.22
N ASP A 522 -4.76 -17.01 12.33
CA ASP A 522 -3.58 -16.53 13.06
C ASP A 522 -3.03 -15.25 12.41
N ILE A 523 -2.98 -15.25 11.07
CA ILE A 523 -2.58 -14.11 10.26
C ILE A 523 -3.60 -12.97 10.39
N ALA A 524 -4.90 -13.26 10.28
CA ALA A 524 -5.95 -12.25 10.41
C ALA A 524 -5.98 -11.60 11.81
N GLY A 525 -5.64 -12.37 12.85
CA GLY A 525 -5.42 -11.89 14.22
C GLY A 525 -4.23 -10.95 14.34
N TYR A 526 -3.07 -11.34 13.78
CA TYR A 526 -1.88 -10.47 13.71
C TYR A 526 -2.17 -9.16 12.98
N LEU A 527 -2.66 -9.25 11.73
CA LEU A 527 -2.94 -8.08 10.89
C LEU A 527 -3.99 -7.17 11.56
N GLY A 528 -5.06 -7.74 12.12
CA GLY A 528 -6.11 -6.99 12.82
C GLY A 528 -5.60 -6.22 14.04
N ARG A 529 -4.65 -6.77 14.81
CA ARG A 529 -4.05 -6.08 15.97
C ARG A 529 -3.04 -5.01 15.56
N VAL A 530 -2.27 -5.23 14.49
CA VAL A 530 -1.41 -4.19 13.90
C VAL A 530 -2.25 -3.03 13.36
N HIS A 531 -3.33 -3.31 12.62
CA HIS A 531 -4.28 -2.29 12.16
C HIS A 531 -4.92 -1.53 13.33
N GLN A 532 -5.35 -2.23 14.38
CA GLN A 532 -5.97 -1.60 15.55
C GLN A 532 -5.05 -0.57 16.21
N VAL A 533 -3.78 -0.93 16.43
CA VAL A 533 -2.75 0.00 16.92
C VAL A 533 -2.60 1.18 15.95
N LEU A 534 -2.46 0.91 14.66
CA LEU A 534 -2.21 1.93 13.63
C LEU A 534 -3.43 2.77 13.22
N GLN A 535 -4.63 2.45 13.71
CA GLN A 535 -5.85 3.26 13.57
C GLN A 535 -6.27 3.97 14.87
N THR A 536 -5.60 3.68 16.01
CA THR A 536 -5.94 4.29 17.30
C THR A 536 -5.21 5.62 17.50
N GLY A 537 -5.90 6.63 18.04
CA GLY A 537 -5.32 7.94 18.30
C GLY A 537 -4.94 8.70 17.03
N THR A 538 -4.08 9.71 17.14
CA THR A 538 -3.51 10.47 16.01
C THR A 538 -2.08 10.00 15.71
N PRO A 539 -1.61 10.08 14.45
CA PRO A 539 -0.20 9.85 14.15
C PRO A 539 0.66 10.99 14.71
N GLN A 540 1.94 10.75 14.94
CA GLN A 540 2.93 11.78 15.25
C GLN A 540 4.13 11.58 14.31
N ILE A 541 4.46 12.60 13.52
CA ILE A 541 5.45 12.50 12.44
C ILE A 541 6.48 13.63 12.62
N ASP A 542 7.76 13.33 12.47
CA ASP A 542 8.80 14.31 12.78
C ASP A 542 8.80 15.48 11.77
N VAL A 543 8.70 15.19 10.47
CA VAL A 543 8.88 16.19 9.40
C VAL A 543 7.87 16.04 8.27
N ALA A 544 7.30 17.18 7.85
CA ALA A 544 6.57 17.32 6.59
C ALA A 544 7.55 17.64 5.46
N VAL A 545 7.58 16.83 4.39
CA VAL A 545 8.40 17.08 3.19
C VAL A 545 7.53 17.68 2.08
N PHE A 546 7.88 18.87 1.61
CA PHE A 546 7.09 19.57 0.60
C PHE A 546 7.43 19.10 -0.83
N ARG A 547 6.48 18.42 -1.48
CA ARG A 547 6.55 17.93 -2.87
C ARG A 547 5.54 18.71 -3.73
N GLN A 548 6.04 19.72 -4.44
CA GLN A 548 5.23 20.70 -5.18
C GLN A 548 4.30 20.07 -6.22
N THR A 549 4.77 19.07 -6.96
CA THR A 549 3.96 18.39 -7.97
C THR A 549 2.91 17.46 -7.38
N GLY A 550 3.03 17.07 -6.11
CA GLY A 550 2.17 16.07 -5.46
C GLY A 550 2.22 14.66 -6.06
N TYR A 551 2.93 14.47 -7.17
CA TYR A 551 2.89 13.24 -7.95
C TYR A 551 3.66 12.10 -7.25
N THR A 552 3.13 10.89 -7.38
CA THR A 552 3.65 9.65 -6.81
C THR A 552 4.07 8.70 -7.92
N ALA A 553 5.34 8.33 -7.96
CA ALA A 553 5.85 7.29 -8.85
C ALA A 553 7.03 6.56 -8.23
N THR A 554 7.10 5.26 -8.51
CA THR A 554 7.95 4.30 -7.84
C THR A 554 9.44 4.65 -7.88
N GLY A 555 10.05 4.74 -6.70
CA GLY A 555 11.49 4.92 -6.49
C GLY A 555 11.92 6.34 -6.12
N ILE A 556 10.98 7.25 -5.82
CA ILE A 556 11.24 8.69 -5.62
C ILE A 556 10.82 9.12 -4.22
N GLY A 557 11.82 9.32 -3.35
CA GLY A 557 11.66 9.68 -1.93
C GLY A 557 12.49 10.89 -1.51
N ALA A 558 12.36 11.29 -0.24
CA ALA A 558 12.96 12.51 0.32
C ALA A 558 14.47 12.34 0.49
N SER A 559 15.29 13.16 -0.17
CA SER A 559 16.67 12.77 -0.51
C SER A 559 17.56 12.52 0.71
N TRP A 560 17.37 13.24 1.82
CA TRP A 560 18.07 12.99 3.09
C TRP A 560 17.31 12.03 4.01
N PHE A 561 16.03 12.29 4.28
CA PHE A 561 15.25 11.49 5.23
C PHE A 561 15.23 10.02 4.84
N THR A 562 15.08 9.72 3.56
CA THR A 562 14.91 8.35 3.07
C THR A 562 16.22 7.57 2.97
N SER A 563 17.36 8.25 2.78
CA SER A 563 18.69 7.60 2.79
C SER A 563 19.41 7.63 4.12
N THR A 564 19.02 8.52 5.04
CA THR A 564 19.85 8.88 6.21
C THR A 564 19.01 9.15 7.46
N GLY A 565 17.86 9.84 7.35
CA GLY A 565 16.97 10.08 8.49
C GLY A 565 16.32 8.81 9.04
N VAL A 566 15.67 8.01 8.20
CA VAL A 566 14.96 6.78 8.59
C VAL A 566 15.88 5.76 9.29
N PRO A 567 17.12 5.48 8.79
CA PRO A 567 18.09 4.66 9.51
C PRO A 567 18.52 5.18 10.90
N LEU A 568 18.24 6.44 11.24
CA LEU A 568 18.53 7.06 12.54
C LEU A 568 17.28 7.23 13.42
N GLY A 569 16.09 6.87 12.91
CA GLY A 569 14.81 6.92 13.63
C GLY A 569 13.82 8.00 13.18
N TRP A 570 14.19 8.86 12.22
CA TRP A 570 13.28 9.91 11.73
C TRP A 570 12.10 9.35 10.92
N THR A 571 10.94 9.97 11.11
CA THR A 571 9.69 9.73 10.37
C THR A 571 9.34 10.94 9.50
N HIS A 572 8.79 10.69 8.32
CA HIS A 572 8.36 11.75 7.40
C HIS A 572 7.11 11.36 6.60
N GLN A 573 6.38 12.38 6.16
CA GLN A 573 5.29 12.31 5.18
C GLN A 573 5.44 13.44 4.16
N PHE A 574 4.74 13.35 3.03
CA PHE A 574 4.80 14.38 1.99
C PHE A 574 3.55 15.25 1.97
N LEU A 575 3.73 16.56 1.79
CA LEU A 575 2.66 17.54 1.58
C LEU A 575 2.84 18.20 0.20
N SER A 576 1.74 18.52 -0.48
CA SER A 576 1.71 19.37 -1.67
C SER A 576 1.02 20.71 -1.36
N GLY A 577 1.04 21.67 -2.30
CA GLY A 577 0.47 23.02 -2.14
C GLY A 577 -0.97 23.04 -1.61
N PRO A 578 -1.93 22.29 -2.20
CA PRO A 578 -3.33 22.27 -1.75
C PRO A 578 -3.55 21.90 -0.28
N LEU A 579 -2.63 21.13 0.33
CA LEU A 579 -2.73 20.77 1.74
C LEU A 579 -2.43 21.96 2.67
N LEU A 580 -1.80 23.03 2.17
CA LEU A 580 -1.54 24.27 2.92
C LEU A 580 -2.77 25.19 2.99
N ASP A 581 -3.88 24.84 2.33
CA ASP A 581 -5.19 25.50 2.43
C ASP A 581 -6.19 24.74 3.32
N LEU A 582 -5.86 23.53 3.79
CA LEU A 582 -6.71 22.77 4.71
C LEU A 582 -6.78 23.46 6.10
N PRO A 583 -7.91 23.37 6.84
CA PRO A 583 -8.03 23.91 8.19
C PRO A 583 -7.03 23.36 9.22
N ALA A 584 -6.42 22.20 8.92
CA ALA A 584 -5.33 21.62 9.71
C ALA A 584 -3.98 22.33 9.51
N ALA A 585 -3.77 23.07 8.41
CA ALA A 585 -2.51 23.71 8.04
C ALA A 585 -2.20 25.00 8.84
N ARG A 586 -2.22 24.86 10.17
CA ARG A 586 -1.91 25.91 11.14
C ARG A 586 -0.80 25.45 12.08
N VAL A 587 -0.10 26.42 12.68
CA VAL A 587 0.93 26.16 13.69
C VAL A 587 0.38 26.45 15.09
N ALA A 588 0.61 25.55 16.04
CA ALA A 588 0.50 25.82 17.47
C ALA A 588 1.63 25.09 18.20
N ASP A 589 2.18 25.69 19.28
CA ASP A 589 3.27 25.11 20.08
C ASP A 589 4.48 24.59 19.26
N GLY A 590 4.78 25.24 18.14
CA GLY A 590 5.85 24.85 17.22
C GLY A 590 5.56 23.59 16.38
N ARG A 591 4.28 23.19 16.26
CA ARG A 591 3.82 22.05 15.45
C ARG A 591 2.86 22.48 14.35
N LEU A 592 3.07 21.99 13.13
CA LEU A 592 2.10 22.07 12.02
C LEU A 592 1.07 20.95 12.16
N ALA A 593 -0.22 21.26 11.97
CA ALA A 593 -1.33 20.33 12.14
C ALA A 593 -1.34 19.63 13.53
N PRO A 594 -1.42 20.42 14.62
CA PRO A 594 -1.24 19.94 16.00
C PRO A 594 -2.29 18.90 16.45
N ASP A 595 -3.51 18.93 15.88
CA ASP A 595 -4.57 17.97 16.20
C ASP A 595 -4.45 16.65 15.40
N GLY A 596 -3.52 16.58 14.44
CA GLY A 596 -3.30 15.45 13.53
C GLY A 596 -1.85 14.97 13.61
N PRO A 597 -1.08 14.99 12.52
CA PRO A 597 0.29 14.47 12.47
C PRO A 597 1.33 15.28 13.26
N ALA A 598 0.99 16.51 13.69
CA ALA A 598 1.79 17.39 14.55
C ALA A 598 3.27 17.54 14.14
N TYR A 599 3.53 17.82 12.85
CA TYR A 599 4.87 17.90 12.30
C TYR A 599 5.75 18.94 13.02
N LYS A 600 6.98 18.54 13.35
CA LYS A 600 7.93 19.35 14.14
C LYS A 600 8.75 20.31 13.30
N ALA A 601 8.83 20.05 11.99
CA ALA A 601 9.49 20.87 11.01
C ALA A 601 8.87 20.65 9.62
N LEU A 602 9.13 21.59 8.72
CA LEU A 602 8.86 21.43 7.28
C LEU A 602 10.18 21.47 6.50
N PHE A 603 10.34 20.53 5.57
CA PHE A 603 11.53 20.40 4.72
C PHE A 603 11.15 20.62 3.25
N VAL A 604 11.95 21.41 2.54
CA VAL A 604 11.77 21.67 1.10
C VAL A 604 13.05 21.32 0.36
N GLU A 605 12.92 20.59 -0.74
CA GLU A 605 14.00 20.36 -1.71
C GLU A 605 13.47 20.53 -3.14
N GLY A 606 14.35 20.51 -4.14
CA GLY A 606 13.94 20.61 -5.54
C GLY A 606 13.16 19.37 -6.00
N ASP A 607 11.97 19.56 -6.59
CA ASP A 607 11.11 18.46 -6.98
C ASP A 607 11.72 17.63 -8.13
N PHE A 608 11.91 16.33 -7.88
CA PHE A 608 12.49 15.37 -8.83
C PHE A 608 11.66 15.21 -10.10
N PHE A 609 10.33 15.38 -10.02
CA PHE A 609 9.45 15.27 -11.19
C PHE A 609 9.57 16.46 -12.15
N TYR A 610 10.12 17.58 -11.67
CA TYR A 610 10.40 18.75 -12.48
C TYR A 610 11.85 18.77 -12.99
N SER A 611 12.83 18.81 -12.08
CA SER A 611 14.27 18.78 -12.42
C SER A 611 15.25 18.60 -11.24
N SER A 612 14.75 18.48 -10.01
CA SER A 612 15.50 18.68 -8.76
C SER A 612 16.18 20.05 -8.59
N ALA A 613 15.86 21.05 -9.42
CA ALA A 613 16.24 22.44 -9.15
C ALA A 613 15.37 23.04 -8.03
N PRO A 614 15.86 24.06 -7.28
CA PRO A 614 15.04 24.82 -6.34
C PRO A 614 13.89 25.55 -7.07
N THR A 615 12.68 25.02 -6.94
CA THR A 615 11.44 25.64 -7.37
C THR A 615 10.52 25.84 -6.17
N LEU A 616 9.59 26.80 -6.25
CA LEU A 616 8.45 26.91 -5.34
C LEU A 616 7.39 27.86 -5.94
N ALA A 617 6.10 27.55 -5.82
CA ALA A 617 5.05 28.47 -6.28
C ALA A 617 4.98 29.71 -5.37
N LEU A 618 4.61 30.87 -5.91
CA LEU A 618 4.52 32.11 -5.09
C LEU A 618 3.43 32.01 -4.01
N ALA A 619 2.37 31.23 -4.24
CA ALA A 619 1.35 30.94 -3.23
C ALA A 619 1.94 30.11 -2.07
N ASP A 620 2.55 28.97 -2.37
CA ASP A 620 3.23 28.11 -1.39
C ASP A 620 4.28 28.87 -0.58
N ALA A 621 5.13 29.67 -1.25
CA ALA A 621 6.18 30.44 -0.61
C ALA A 621 5.63 31.39 0.47
N ARG A 622 4.46 32.00 0.22
CA ARG A 622 3.76 32.86 1.20
C ARG A 622 3.20 32.04 2.36
N LYS A 623 2.55 30.90 2.07
CA LYS A 623 2.09 29.96 3.10
C LYS A 623 3.23 29.50 4.00
N LEU A 624 4.36 29.08 3.43
CA LEU A 624 5.53 28.67 4.20
C LEU A 624 6.11 29.82 5.03
N LEU A 625 6.14 31.04 4.50
CA LEU A 625 6.56 32.23 5.26
C LEU A 625 5.66 32.49 6.47
N ASP A 626 4.34 32.34 6.33
CA ASP A 626 3.40 32.55 7.43
C ASP A 626 3.43 31.41 8.47
N LEU A 627 3.66 30.16 8.05
CA LEU A 627 3.94 29.05 8.97
C LEU A 627 5.27 29.25 9.73
N ALA A 628 6.32 29.74 9.07
CA ALA A 628 7.60 30.05 9.70
C ALA A 628 7.50 31.24 10.67
N ARG A 629 6.70 32.27 10.34
CA ARG A 629 6.35 33.38 11.26
C ARG A 629 5.59 32.91 12.48
N ALA A 630 4.73 31.90 12.34
CA ALA A 630 4.05 31.25 13.46
C ALA A 630 4.94 30.27 14.26
N GLY A 631 6.25 30.22 13.97
CA GLY A 631 7.26 29.52 14.76
C GLY A 631 7.61 28.10 14.31
N LEU A 632 7.14 27.65 13.13
CA LEU A 632 7.49 26.33 12.61
C LEU A 632 8.95 26.29 12.11
N PRO A 633 9.78 25.34 12.60
CA PRO A 633 11.12 25.09 12.05
C PRO A 633 11.09 24.71 10.57
N MET A 634 12.00 25.27 9.76
CA MET A 634 12.11 24.97 8.33
C MET A 634 13.54 24.75 7.87
N VAL A 635 13.75 23.73 7.03
CA VAL A 635 15.02 23.44 6.37
C VAL A 635 14.83 23.34 4.85
N LEU A 636 15.55 24.16 4.10
CA LEU A 636 15.50 24.23 2.64
C LEU A 636 16.82 23.70 2.06
N LEU A 637 16.77 22.60 1.30
CA LEU A 637 17.92 21.97 0.65
C LEU A 637 18.06 22.43 -0.80
N GLY A 638 18.98 23.35 -1.05
CA GLY A 638 19.30 23.90 -2.37
C GLY A 638 19.48 25.43 -2.39
N ALA A 639 19.86 25.96 -3.55
CA ALA A 639 20.01 27.40 -3.79
C ALA A 639 18.64 28.10 -3.97
N PHE A 640 17.84 28.15 -2.90
CA PHE A 640 16.51 28.78 -2.91
C PHE A 640 16.55 30.32 -3.02
N ASP A 641 17.71 30.94 -2.84
CA ASP A 641 17.99 32.33 -3.25
C ASP A 641 17.81 32.53 -4.78
N GLN A 642 18.02 31.47 -5.57
CA GLN A 642 17.92 31.49 -7.03
C GLN A 642 16.63 30.82 -7.54
N ALA A 643 15.67 30.53 -6.65
CA ALA A 643 14.49 29.73 -6.96
C ALA A 643 13.69 30.22 -8.17
N LEU A 644 13.00 29.28 -8.81
CA LEU A 644 12.14 29.50 -9.99
C LEU A 644 10.68 29.13 -9.69
N THR A 645 9.74 29.70 -10.45
CA THR A 645 8.35 29.23 -10.44
C THR A 645 8.24 27.84 -11.10
N PRO A 646 7.44 26.91 -10.55
CA PRO A 646 7.13 25.63 -11.17
C PRO A 646 6.38 25.77 -12.51
N GLY A 647 5.38 26.66 -12.58
CA GLY A 647 4.67 27.06 -13.80
C GLY A 647 5.31 28.27 -14.49
N VAL A 648 4.77 28.68 -15.64
CA VAL A 648 5.30 29.83 -16.38
C VAL A 648 4.98 31.12 -15.59
N PRO A 649 5.99 31.92 -15.19
CA PRO A 649 5.76 33.02 -14.26
C PRO A 649 4.92 34.13 -14.90
N GLY A 650 3.99 34.68 -14.13
CA GLY A 650 3.42 35.99 -14.41
C GLY A 650 4.47 37.10 -14.28
N GLN A 651 4.12 38.30 -14.73
CA GLN A 651 5.02 39.47 -14.64
C GLN A 651 5.57 39.64 -13.20
N ASP A 652 6.89 39.77 -13.08
CA ASP A 652 7.62 39.93 -11.81
C ASP A 652 7.33 38.84 -10.75
N GLU A 653 6.78 37.68 -11.12
CA GLU A 653 6.44 36.63 -10.15
C GLU A 653 7.68 35.97 -9.53
N THR A 654 8.66 35.59 -10.35
CA THR A 654 9.95 35.02 -9.90
C THR A 654 10.74 36.00 -9.02
N VAL A 655 10.56 37.31 -9.20
CA VAL A 655 11.15 38.34 -8.34
C VAL A 655 10.47 38.30 -6.97
N ARG A 656 9.14 38.40 -6.94
CA ARG A 656 8.32 38.34 -5.72
C ARG A 656 8.49 37.03 -4.95
N LEU A 657 8.73 35.92 -5.64
CA LEU A 657 9.08 34.63 -5.05
C LEU A 657 10.38 34.71 -4.25
N ARG A 658 11.42 35.30 -4.84
CA ARG A 658 12.74 35.46 -4.20
C ARG A 658 12.71 36.46 -3.05
N GLU A 659 11.89 37.51 -3.13
CA GLU A 659 11.63 38.44 -2.02
C GLU A 659 10.98 37.72 -0.82
N VAL A 660 9.97 36.87 -1.07
CA VAL A 660 9.31 36.06 -0.04
C VAL A 660 10.28 35.03 0.56
N LEU A 661 11.09 34.36 -0.26
CA LEU A 661 12.09 33.39 0.20
C LEU A 661 13.24 34.06 0.98
N ALA A 662 13.71 35.23 0.58
CA ALA A 662 14.68 36.02 1.35
C ALA A 662 14.10 36.46 2.71
N THR A 663 12.82 36.83 2.74
CA THR A 663 12.11 37.15 4.00
C THR A 663 11.97 35.91 4.90
N LEU A 664 11.70 34.74 4.32
CA LEU A 664 11.61 33.45 5.04
C LEU A 664 12.97 33.05 5.63
N LEU A 665 14.04 33.10 4.83
CA LEU A 665 15.38 32.69 5.24
C LEU A 665 16.04 33.65 6.24
N ALA A 666 15.50 34.87 6.41
CA ALA A 666 15.89 35.78 7.48
C ALA A 666 15.26 35.46 8.85
N LEU A 667 14.30 34.51 8.93
CA LEU A 667 13.65 34.15 10.19
C LEU A 667 14.52 33.21 11.04
N PRO A 668 14.49 33.34 12.39
CA PRO A 668 15.30 32.50 13.29
C PRO A 668 14.97 31.01 13.21
N HIS A 669 13.79 30.65 12.70
CA HIS A 669 13.29 29.28 12.55
C HIS A 669 13.61 28.64 11.18
N ALA A 670 14.17 29.38 10.21
CA ALA A 670 14.48 28.86 8.88
C ALA A 670 15.99 28.66 8.66
N ARG A 671 16.39 27.62 7.92
CA ARG A 671 17.77 27.37 7.48
C ARG A 671 17.80 26.95 6.01
N ALA A 672 18.68 27.54 5.22
CA ALA A 672 19.08 26.99 3.93
C ALA A 672 20.36 26.17 4.07
N VAL A 673 20.44 25.04 3.38
CA VAL A 673 21.66 24.22 3.24
C VAL A 673 21.83 23.81 1.77
N THR A 674 23.07 23.72 1.29
CA THR A 674 23.37 23.26 -0.08
C THR A 674 24.02 21.87 -0.12
N ASP A 675 24.61 21.42 1.00
CA ASP A 675 25.03 20.03 1.17
C ASP A 675 23.92 19.23 1.88
N LYS A 676 23.56 18.09 1.30
CA LYS A 676 22.61 17.13 1.87
C LYS A 676 23.09 16.60 3.23
N ALA A 677 24.39 16.51 3.48
CA ALA A 677 24.93 16.05 4.76
C ALA A 677 24.51 16.96 5.93
N ALA A 678 24.39 18.27 5.70
CA ALA A 678 24.12 19.27 6.73
C ALA A 678 22.66 19.33 7.20
N VAL A 679 21.73 18.56 6.60
CA VAL A 679 20.30 18.59 6.94
C VAL A 679 20.05 18.19 8.40
N GLY A 680 20.76 17.15 8.90
CA GLY A 680 20.63 16.71 10.30
C GLY A 680 21.12 17.76 11.31
N ASP A 681 22.22 18.45 11.00
CA ASP A 681 22.77 19.51 11.83
C ASP A 681 21.86 20.75 11.81
N ALA A 682 21.27 21.09 10.66
CA ALA A 682 20.31 22.18 10.52
C ALA A 682 19.03 21.95 11.34
N LEU A 683 18.49 20.72 11.33
CA LEU A 683 17.36 20.32 12.18
C LEU A 683 17.73 20.41 13.67
N THR A 684 18.91 19.92 14.05
CA THR A 684 19.40 19.96 15.44
C THR A 684 19.61 21.40 15.92
N ALA A 685 20.14 22.29 15.07
CA ALA A 685 20.31 23.72 15.33
C ALA A 685 18.99 24.52 15.36
N LEU A 686 17.87 23.88 15.01
CA LEU A 686 16.51 24.38 15.19
C LEU A 686 15.78 23.71 16.38
N GLY A 687 16.48 22.86 17.15
CA GLY A 687 15.92 22.13 18.29
C GLY A 687 15.07 20.90 17.91
N VAL A 688 15.04 20.52 16.63
CA VAL A 688 14.20 19.44 16.12
C VAL A 688 14.92 18.10 16.31
N THR A 689 14.24 17.14 16.96
CA THR A 689 14.75 15.79 17.20
C THR A 689 13.64 14.74 17.03
N PRO A 690 13.98 13.54 16.52
CA PRO A 690 12.98 12.51 16.24
C PRO A 690 12.40 11.94 17.53
N ASP A 691 11.21 11.32 17.46
CA ASP A 691 10.58 10.67 18.63
C ASP A 691 11.19 9.32 18.97
N ALA A 692 11.69 8.61 17.96
CA ALA A 692 12.57 7.46 18.13
C ALA A 692 14.02 7.86 17.79
N ARG A 693 14.96 7.57 18.68
CA ARG A 693 16.41 7.72 18.44
C ARG A 693 17.08 6.36 18.57
N TYR A 694 17.92 5.99 17.61
CA TYR A 694 18.60 4.69 17.62
C TYR A 694 20.06 4.83 18.07
N ALA A 695 20.54 3.93 18.93
CA ALA A 695 21.94 3.89 19.35
C ALA A 695 22.90 3.44 18.23
N THR A 696 22.39 2.92 17.12
CA THR A 696 23.16 2.54 15.93
C THR A 696 22.29 2.68 14.69
N SER A 697 22.86 3.18 13.59
CA SER A 697 22.15 3.30 12.31
C SER A 697 21.77 1.93 11.77
N SER A 698 20.49 1.70 11.47
CA SER A 698 19.97 0.35 11.23
C SER A 698 18.81 0.29 10.23
N THR A 699 18.21 -0.89 10.11
CA THR A 699 17.00 -1.18 9.33
C THR A 699 15.73 -1.15 10.18
N LEU A 700 15.77 -0.57 11.38
CA LEU A 700 14.58 -0.39 12.20
C LEU A 700 13.70 0.73 11.62
N LEU A 701 12.50 0.39 11.17
CA LEU A 701 11.45 1.33 10.79
C LEU A 701 10.53 1.54 12.00
N ASN A 702 10.02 2.76 12.18
CA ASN A 702 9.06 3.06 13.23
C ASN A 702 7.86 3.89 12.71
N PHE A 703 6.74 3.80 13.41
CA PHE A 703 5.59 4.69 13.24
C PHE A 703 4.99 5.00 14.63
N HIS A 704 4.84 6.29 14.95
CA HIS A 704 4.38 6.77 16.25
C HIS A 704 2.91 7.25 16.18
N ARG A 705 2.09 6.88 17.16
CA ARG A 705 0.73 7.39 17.38
C ARG A 705 0.49 7.73 18.84
N VAL A 706 -0.36 8.71 19.13
CA VAL A 706 -0.70 9.14 20.50
C VAL A 706 -2.21 9.06 20.73
N THR A 707 -2.61 8.54 21.88
CA THR A 707 -4.01 8.49 22.33
C THR A 707 -4.10 8.86 23.81
N GLY A 708 -4.70 10.02 24.11
CA GLY A 708 -4.73 10.57 25.47
C GLY A 708 -3.33 10.83 26.02
N ASP A 709 -2.96 10.14 27.10
CA ASP A 709 -1.61 10.17 27.70
C ASP A 709 -0.78 8.91 27.39
N THR A 710 -1.10 8.19 26.31
CA THR A 710 -0.38 6.97 25.88
C THR A 710 0.22 7.13 24.48
N ASP A 711 1.49 6.79 24.36
CA ASP A 711 2.25 6.71 23.12
C ASP A 711 2.26 5.26 22.60
N LEU A 712 2.11 5.06 21.29
CA LEU A 712 2.10 3.77 20.60
C LEU A 712 3.14 3.78 19.46
N TYR A 713 4.20 3.01 19.61
CA TYR A 713 5.25 2.83 18.60
C TYR A 713 5.12 1.45 17.95
N TYR A 714 4.75 1.43 16.67
CA TYR A 714 4.97 0.26 15.82
C TYR A 714 6.43 0.23 15.36
N LEU A 715 7.11 -0.90 15.53
CA LEU A 715 8.51 -1.09 15.16
C LEU A 715 8.65 -2.30 14.24
N CYS A 716 9.33 -2.16 13.11
CA CYS A 716 9.55 -3.26 12.15
C CYS A 716 10.97 -3.22 11.58
N ASN A 717 11.67 -4.35 11.56
CA ASN A 717 12.97 -4.44 10.89
C ASN A 717 12.77 -4.62 9.38
N GLY A 718 12.98 -3.56 8.58
CA GLY A 718 12.72 -3.56 7.15
C GLY A 718 13.57 -2.53 6.39
N LYS A 719 13.40 -2.46 5.07
CA LYS A 719 14.05 -1.42 4.24
C LYS A 719 13.03 -0.68 3.41
N HIS A 720 13.41 0.52 3.02
CA HIS A 720 12.58 1.43 2.22
C HIS A 720 12.21 0.88 0.82
N ALA A 721 12.86 -0.17 0.31
CA ALA A 721 12.54 -0.80 -0.97
C ALA A 721 12.45 -2.33 -0.87
N GLU A 722 11.62 -2.96 -1.70
CA GLU A 722 11.31 -4.42 -1.62
C GLU A 722 12.54 -5.31 -1.85
N THR A 723 13.45 -4.95 -2.75
CA THR A 723 14.65 -5.73 -3.10
C THR A 723 15.91 -4.91 -2.85
N VAL A 724 16.72 -5.28 -1.85
CA VAL A 724 17.95 -4.54 -1.49
C VAL A 724 19.15 -5.48 -1.36
N LYS A 725 20.32 -4.98 -1.79
CA LYS A 725 21.64 -5.54 -1.50
C LYS A 725 22.44 -4.52 -0.65
N PRO A 726 23.08 -4.93 0.46
CA PRO A 726 22.97 -6.24 1.11
C PRO A 726 21.54 -6.51 1.61
N PRO A 727 21.21 -7.76 1.96
CA PRO A 727 19.95 -8.11 2.63
C PRO A 727 19.66 -7.27 3.88
N VAL A 728 18.46 -7.40 4.42
CA VAL A 728 18.13 -6.94 5.77
C VAL A 728 18.89 -7.84 6.77
N ALA A 729 19.57 -7.24 7.73
CA ALA A 729 20.22 -7.95 8.84
C ALA A 729 19.30 -7.94 10.07
N ALA A 730 19.55 -8.81 11.04
CA ALA A 730 18.90 -8.69 12.35
C ALA A 730 19.25 -7.33 12.98
N VAL A 731 18.25 -6.69 13.58
CA VAL A 731 18.43 -5.52 14.45
C VAL A 731 18.63 -6.05 15.86
N ASP A 732 19.68 -5.61 16.56
CA ASP A 732 19.84 -5.83 18.00
C ASP A 732 20.62 -4.64 18.61
N HIS A 733 19.89 -3.57 18.95
CA HIS A 733 20.48 -2.37 19.55
C HIS A 733 19.48 -1.63 20.45
N ASP A 734 20.00 -0.67 21.20
CA ASP A 734 19.22 0.17 22.10
C ASP A 734 18.54 1.31 21.32
N ILE A 735 17.36 1.73 21.78
CA ILE A 735 16.59 2.86 21.25
C ILE A 735 16.05 3.73 22.40
N THR A 736 15.91 5.02 22.14
CA THR A 736 15.22 5.98 23.00
C THR A 736 13.90 6.36 22.37
N LEU A 737 12.81 6.11 23.09
CA LEU A 737 11.46 6.51 22.70
C LEU A 737 10.98 7.68 23.57
N ARG A 738 10.46 8.74 22.95
CA ARG A 738 9.93 9.91 23.66
C ARG A 738 8.51 9.64 24.19
N PRO A 739 8.24 9.80 25.49
CA PRO A 739 6.87 9.84 25.98
C PRO A 739 6.26 11.23 25.77
N THR A 740 4.99 11.31 25.35
CA THR A 740 4.18 12.54 25.38
C THR A 740 3.86 12.93 26.83
N ARG A 741 3.79 11.93 27.72
CA ARG A 741 3.37 12.06 29.12
C ARG A 741 4.50 12.52 30.05
N ARG A 742 4.29 13.66 30.74
CA ARG A 742 5.25 14.27 31.69
C ARG A 742 5.27 13.68 33.12
N GLY A 743 4.56 12.58 33.37
CA GLY A 743 4.55 11.90 34.66
C GLY A 743 5.11 10.48 34.55
N THR A 744 5.33 9.78 35.67
CA THR A 744 5.90 8.42 35.72
C THR A 744 5.30 7.50 34.67
N THR A 745 6.08 7.15 33.66
CA THR A 745 5.64 6.41 32.47
C THR A 745 6.39 5.09 32.40
N VAL A 746 5.73 4.04 31.91
CA VAL A 746 6.31 2.70 31.83
C VAL A 746 6.09 2.10 30.44
N PRO A 747 7.10 1.39 29.89
CA PRO A 747 6.99 0.72 28.60
C PRO A 747 6.33 -0.66 28.72
N TYR A 748 5.45 -0.96 27.77
CA TYR A 748 4.80 -2.25 27.56
C TYR A 748 5.14 -2.78 26.17
N ARG A 749 5.37 -4.09 26.05
CA ARG A 749 5.41 -4.80 24.77
C ARG A 749 4.01 -5.35 24.49
N LEU A 750 3.47 -5.02 23.33
CA LEU A 750 2.21 -5.51 22.80
C LEU A 750 2.57 -6.52 21.69
N ASP A 751 2.29 -7.80 21.92
CA ASP A 751 2.61 -8.87 20.97
C ASP A 751 1.45 -9.10 19.98
N PRO A 752 1.59 -8.73 18.69
CA PRO A 752 0.51 -8.90 17.72
C PRO A 752 0.20 -10.38 17.40
N TRP A 753 1.07 -11.35 17.68
CA TRP A 753 0.78 -12.78 17.44
C TRP A 753 -0.14 -13.39 18.50
N THR A 754 0.18 -13.19 19.78
CA THR A 754 -0.62 -13.73 20.89
C THR A 754 -1.77 -12.80 21.32
N GLY A 755 -1.61 -11.48 21.16
CA GLY A 755 -2.45 -10.47 21.79
C GLY A 755 -2.09 -10.18 23.26
N GLU A 756 -0.96 -10.70 23.76
CA GLU A 756 -0.48 -10.40 25.11
C GLU A 756 0.05 -8.96 25.22
N VAL A 757 -0.09 -8.37 26.42
CA VAL A 757 0.51 -7.08 26.79
C VAL A 757 1.37 -7.25 28.04
N THR A 758 2.69 -7.32 27.86
CA THR A 758 3.67 -7.52 28.94
C THR A 758 4.34 -6.19 29.30
N ARG A 759 4.43 -5.84 30.59
CA ARG A 759 5.29 -4.71 31.02
C ARG A 759 6.76 -5.08 30.80
N ILE A 760 7.57 -4.18 30.23
CA ILE A 760 8.99 -4.45 29.96
C ILE A 760 9.80 -4.36 31.26
N GLY A 761 10.57 -5.41 31.55
CA GLY A 761 11.28 -5.57 32.83
C GLY A 761 12.60 -4.81 32.95
N ARG A 762 13.24 -4.47 31.83
CA ARG A 762 14.54 -3.78 31.77
C ARG A 762 14.47 -2.55 30.86
N TYR A 763 14.73 -1.37 31.43
CA TYR A 763 14.88 -0.11 30.70
C TYR A 763 15.63 0.93 31.56
N THR A 764 16.03 2.05 30.97
CA THR A 764 16.43 3.28 31.68
C THR A 764 15.51 4.44 31.29
N GLU A 765 15.51 5.51 32.08
CA GLU A 765 14.65 6.69 31.88
C GLU A 765 15.46 7.94 32.25
N ASP A 766 15.41 8.97 31.40
CA ASP A 766 16.05 10.28 31.59
C ASP A 766 15.21 11.37 30.89
N ASP A 767 15.68 12.63 30.90
CA ASP A 767 15.01 13.75 30.22
C ASP A 767 14.88 13.57 28.69
N ASN A 768 15.56 12.57 28.10
CA ASN A 768 15.48 12.23 26.68
C ASN A 768 14.39 11.22 26.34
N GLY A 769 13.88 10.46 27.32
CA GLY A 769 12.84 9.46 27.15
C GLY A 769 13.21 8.10 27.74
N ILE A 770 12.69 7.02 27.15
CA ILE A 770 12.82 5.65 27.67
C ILE A 770 13.86 4.84 26.86
N THR A 771 14.96 4.53 27.55
CA THR A 771 16.08 3.61 27.28
C THR A 771 15.75 2.12 27.15
N LEU A 772 15.41 1.55 25.99
CA LEU A 772 15.20 0.08 25.89
C LEU A 772 15.87 -0.58 24.68
N ARG A 773 16.17 -1.88 24.78
CA ARG A 773 16.78 -2.68 23.71
C ARG A 773 15.72 -3.35 22.83
N VAL A 774 15.92 -3.29 21.52
CA VAL A 774 15.08 -3.97 20.52
C VAL A 774 15.93 -4.96 19.75
N SER A 775 15.49 -6.23 19.75
CA SER A 775 16.01 -7.30 18.92
C SER A 775 14.89 -7.77 17.98
N LEU A 776 15.12 -7.74 16.67
CA LEU A 776 14.15 -8.10 15.62
C LEU A 776 14.84 -8.73 14.40
N GLU A 777 14.36 -9.89 13.98
CA GLU A 777 14.77 -10.53 12.72
C GLU A 777 14.30 -9.75 11.48
N PRO A 778 14.89 -9.99 10.29
CA PRO A 778 14.44 -9.41 9.03
C PRO A 778 12.92 -9.57 8.81
N GLY A 779 12.22 -8.46 8.64
CA GLY A 779 10.76 -8.39 8.45
C GLY A 779 9.94 -8.50 9.75
N GLN A 780 10.56 -8.83 10.87
CA GLN A 780 9.88 -8.97 12.16
C GLN A 780 9.41 -7.61 12.70
N ALA A 781 8.27 -7.60 13.38
CA ALA A 781 7.70 -6.40 13.98
C ALA A 781 7.18 -6.61 15.40
N THR A 782 7.15 -5.54 16.18
CA THR A 782 6.59 -5.49 17.53
C THR A 782 5.95 -4.13 17.80
N VAL A 783 5.12 -4.03 18.83
CA VAL A 783 4.53 -2.77 19.27
C VAL A 783 4.99 -2.47 20.69
N ILE A 784 5.46 -1.24 20.91
CA ILE A 784 5.81 -0.71 22.23
C ILE A 784 4.80 0.38 22.59
N ALA A 785 4.14 0.26 23.73
CA ALA A 785 3.31 1.33 24.27
C ALA A 785 4.02 1.99 25.46
N LEU A 786 4.08 3.32 25.50
CA LEU A 786 4.50 4.08 26.68
C LEU A 786 3.25 4.67 27.33
N GLY A 787 3.03 4.40 28.62
CA GLY A 787 1.86 4.93 29.30
C GLY A 787 1.95 4.85 30.82
N ARG A 788 0.84 5.18 31.49
CA ARG A 788 0.77 5.16 32.96
C ARG A 788 0.92 3.75 33.54
N PRO A 789 1.56 3.58 34.71
CA PRO A 789 1.46 2.37 35.53
C PRO A 789 0.04 1.80 35.60
N GLY A 790 -0.11 0.50 35.32
CA GLY A 790 -1.40 -0.20 35.36
C GLY A 790 -2.30 0.03 34.14
N LEU A 791 -1.84 0.70 33.07
CA LEU A 791 -2.65 1.07 31.90
C LEU A 791 -3.44 -0.10 31.33
N PHE A 792 -2.79 -1.24 31.10
CA PHE A 792 -3.41 -2.42 30.51
C PHE A 792 -4.05 -3.37 31.53
N GLY A 793 -4.10 -2.98 32.82
CA GLY A 793 -4.61 -3.77 33.94
C GLY A 793 -3.55 -4.54 34.73
N ASP A 794 -2.26 -4.27 34.51
CA ASP A 794 -1.18 -5.03 35.14
C ASP A 794 -1.01 -4.71 36.64
N ARG A 795 -0.93 -5.77 37.46
CA ARG A 795 -0.77 -5.66 38.93
C ARG A 795 0.64 -5.20 39.36
N ASN A 796 1.55 -5.02 38.41
CA ASN A 796 2.95 -4.73 38.65
C ASN A 796 3.36 -3.28 38.32
N GLY A 797 2.43 -2.43 37.88
CA GLY A 797 2.74 -1.12 37.28
C GLY A 797 3.61 -0.21 38.16
N ALA A 798 3.42 -0.24 39.48
CA ALA A 798 4.18 0.55 40.45
C ALA A 798 5.47 -0.13 40.96
N ARG A 799 5.77 -1.38 40.57
CA ARG A 799 7.00 -2.07 40.97
C ARG A 799 8.23 -1.51 40.24
N GLN A 800 9.39 -1.61 40.87
CA GLN A 800 10.68 -1.26 40.27
C GLN A 800 10.98 -2.14 39.05
N HIS A 801 11.56 -1.53 38.02
CA HIS A 801 12.16 -2.20 36.86
C HIS A 801 13.68 -2.31 37.03
N ALA A 802 14.34 -3.17 36.24
CA ALA A 802 15.79 -3.27 36.18
C ALA A 802 16.40 -2.19 35.27
N VAL A 803 17.39 -1.45 35.78
CA VAL A 803 18.23 -0.51 34.99
C VAL A 803 19.55 -1.12 34.54
N ALA A 804 19.90 -2.31 35.06
CA ALA A 804 20.95 -3.18 34.52
C ALA A 804 20.75 -4.61 35.06
N ALA A 805 21.15 -5.62 34.28
CA ALA A 805 21.28 -7.00 34.72
C ALA A 805 22.33 -7.74 33.89
N ASP A 806 22.95 -8.76 34.48
CA ASP A 806 23.88 -9.71 33.86
C ASP A 806 23.19 -10.99 33.33
N ALA A 807 21.93 -11.23 33.70
CA ALA A 807 21.09 -12.30 33.15
C ALA A 807 20.61 -12.00 31.72
N ASP A 808 20.45 -13.06 30.92
CA ASP A 808 20.07 -13.02 29.50
C ASP A 808 18.80 -12.18 29.25
N SER A 809 17.83 -12.23 30.16
CA SER A 809 16.64 -11.37 30.10
C SER A 809 16.06 -11.05 31.49
N VAL A 810 15.34 -9.93 31.56
CA VAL A 810 14.55 -9.52 32.74
C VAL A 810 13.13 -9.16 32.29
N LEU A 811 12.12 -9.78 32.89
CA LEU A 811 10.73 -9.67 32.48
C LEU A 811 9.80 -9.52 33.69
N PHE A 812 8.64 -8.90 33.49
CA PHE A 812 7.56 -8.99 34.47
C PHE A 812 6.75 -10.27 34.25
N THR A 813 6.42 -10.93 35.35
CA THR A 813 5.55 -12.11 35.44
C THR A 813 4.38 -11.81 36.39
N ASP A 814 3.35 -12.64 36.43
CA ASP A 814 2.23 -12.51 37.39
C ASP A 814 2.68 -12.40 38.87
N ARG A 815 3.83 -13.02 39.21
CA ARG A 815 4.40 -12.99 40.56
C ARG A 815 5.19 -11.68 40.83
N GLY A 816 5.93 -11.19 39.85
CA GLY A 816 6.79 -10.01 39.97
C GLY A 816 7.82 -9.87 38.86
N LEU A 817 8.82 -9.02 39.06
CA LEU A 817 10.00 -8.93 38.20
C LEU A 817 10.84 -10.21 38.38
N ALA A 818 11.27 -10.81 37.27
CA ALA A 818 12.05 -12.04 37.26
C ALA A 818 13.28 -11.90 36.34
N VAL A 819 14.39 -12.50 36.74
CA VAL A 819 15.52 -12.79 35.84
C VAL A 819 15.32 -14.15 35.19
N ARG A 820 15.77 -14.29 33.95
CA ARG A 820 15.81 -15.55 33.20
C ARG A 820 17.16 -15.71 32.52
N ALA A 821 17.75 -16.91 32.63
CA ALA A 821 18.99 -17.25 31.94
C ALA A 821 19.04 -18.74 31.52
N ALA A 822 19.81 -19.03 30.46
CA ALA A 822 20.08 -20.36 29.93
C ALA A 822 21.21 -21.10 30.68
N ALA A 823 21.79 -20.49 31.72
CA ALA A 823 22.84 -21.09 32.55
C ALA A 823 22.48 -21.02 34.04
N ALA A 824 23.05 -21.96 34.80
CA ALA A 824 23.01 -21.96 36.25
C ALA A 824 23.99 -20.91 36.80
N GLY A 825 23.61 -20.15 37.82
CA GLY A 825 24.47 -19.08 38.30
C GLY A 825 23.84 -18.17 39.34
N THR A 826 24.59 -17.12 39.68
CA THR A 826 24.19 -16.08 40.63
C THR A 826 24.21 -14.75 39.87
N TYR A 827 23.02 -14.22 39.63
CA TYR A 827 22.79 -13.09 38.72
C TYR A 827 22.48 -11.81 39.50
N THR A 828 23.01 -10.68 39.03
CA THR A 828 22.99 -9.37 39.66
C THR A 828 22.08 -8.42 38.89
N THR A 829 20.98 -8.00 39.51
CA THR A 829 20.04 -7.02 38.93
C THR A 829 20.09 -5.71 39.71
N ARG A 830 20.42 -4.61 39.03
CA ARG A 830 20.33 -3.25 39.59
C ARG A 830 18.94 -2.69 39.28
N LEU A 831 18.16 -2.41 40.32
CA LEU A 831 16.81 -1.87 40.22
C LEU A 831 16.81 -0.34 40.13
N SER A 832 15.74 0.21 39.57
CA SER A 832 15.48 1.65 39.41
C SER A 832 15.50 2.44 40.72
N GLY A 833 15.21 1.80 41.86
CA GLY A 833 15.36 2.41 43.19
C GLY A 833 16.79 2.38 43.75
N GLY A 834 17.81 2.13 42.92
CA GLY A 834 19.22 2.05 43.33
C GLY A 834 19.63 0.76 44.04
N ARG A 835 18.67 -0.05 44.52
CA ARG A 835 18.93 -1.37 45.13
C ARG A 835 19.50 -2.34 44.09
N THR A 836 20.60 -2.99 44.42
CA THR A 836 21.07 -4.19 43.71
C THR A 836 20.55 -5.43 44.41
N VAL A 837 19.99 -6.37 43.65
CA VAL A 837 19.48 -7.67 44.11
C VAL A 837 20.28 -8.77 43.43
N THR A 838 20.47 -9.89 44.13
CA THR A 838 21.20 -11.06 43.65
C THR A 838 20.30 -12.28 43.70
N THR A 839 20.12 -12.94 42.56
CA THR A 839 19.18 -14.06 42.38
C THR A 839 19.95 -15.30 41.92
N ALA A 840 19.80 -16.42 42.65
CA ALA A 840 20.46 -17.68 42.34
C ALA A 840 19.54 -18.57 41.49
N LEU A 841 19.99 -18.96 40.30
CA LEU A 841 19.25 -19.81 39.37
C LEU A 841 19.76 -21.26 39.41
N PRO A 842 18.86 -22.28 39.43
CA PRO A 842 19.21 -23.70 39.51
C PRO A 842 19.94 -24.24 38.25
N ALA A 843 20.33 -25.52 38.32
CA ALA A 843 21.01 -26.23 37.24
C ALA A 843 20.16 -26.31 35.96
N VAL A 844 20.47 -25.47 34.96
CA VAL A 844 19.80 -25.51 33.64
C VAL A 844 20.32 -26.70 32.82
N PRO A 845 19.45 -27.61 32.34
CA PRO A 845 19.88 -28.70 31.46
C PRO A 845 20.36 -28.18 30.09
N ALA A 846 21.29 -28.89 29.46
CA ALA A 846 21.80 -28.52 28.14
C ALA A 846 20.69 -28.56 27.06
N PRO A 847 20.77 -27.70 26.01
CA PRO A 847 19.83 -27.74 24.89
C PRO A 847 19.78 -29.10 24.19
N VAL A 848 18.56 -29.53 23.85
CA VAL A 848 18.28 -30.82 23.20
C VAL A 848 17.80 -30.59 21.78
N THR A 849 18.58 -31.02 20.79
CA THR A 849 18.10 -31.10 19.39
C THR A 849 17.09 -32.23 19.26
N LEU A 850 16.00 -31.98 18.54
CA LEU A 850 14.99 -32.99 18.24
C LEU A 850 15.25 -33.50 16.83
N ASP A 851 16.04 -34.58 16.71
CA ASP A 851 16.44 -35.13 15.42
C ASP A 851 15.43 -36.15 14.85
N ARG A 852 14.73 -36.87 15.74
CA ARG A 852 13.80 -37.96 15.36
C ARG A 852 12.34 -37.56 15.48
N TRP A 853 11.63 -37.66 14.35
CA TRP A 853 10.23 -37.25 14.20
C TRP A 853 9.39 -38.34 13.55
N ARG A 854 8.15 -38.50 14.02
CA ARG A 854 7.07 -39.06 13.21
C ARG A 854 6.41 -37.91 12.44
N LEU A 855 6.24 -38.05 11.13
CA LEU A 855 5.52 -37.10 10.28
C LEU A 855 4.25 -37.75 9.73
N ASP A 856 3.08 -37.31 10.18
CA ASP A 856 1.79 -37.67 9.59
C ASP A 856 1.37 -36.59 8.57
N VAL A 857 1.25 -36.97 7.29
CA VAL A 857 0.93 -36.06 6.18
C VAL A 857 -0.50 -36.28 5.69
N GLU A 858 -1.21 -35.17 5.45
CA GLU A 858 -2.42 -35.08 4.65
C GLU A 858 -2.05 -34.43 3.32
N ASP A 859 -1.83 -35.24 2.29
CA ASP A 859 -1.36 -34.84 0.97
C ASP A 859 -2.55 -34.65 0.00
N TRP A 860 -2.68 -33.45 -0.55
CA TRP A 860 -3.85 -32.98 -1.29
C TRP A 860 -3.70 -33.28 -2.79
N TYR A 861 -4.79 -33.76 -3.40
CA TYR A 861 -4.89 -34.13 -4.81
C TYR A 861 -6.18 -33.57 -5.43
N PRO A 862 -6.24 -33.37 -6.77
CA PRO A 862 -7.49 -33.10 -7.47
C PRO A 862 -8.54 -34.19 -7.20
N GLY A 863 -9.74 -33.79 -6.78
CA GLY A 863 -10.89 -34.68 -6.62
C GLY A 863 -11.76 -34.81 -7.88
N SER A 864 -13.02 -35.20 -7.69
CA SER A 864 -14.01 -35.47 -8.75
C SER A 864 -14.43 -34.23 -9.57
N ALA A 865 -14.65 -33.09 -8.91
CA ALA A 865 -14.98 -31.81 -9.53
C ALA A 865 -13.82 -30.79 -9.36
N PRO A 866 -13.80 -29.68 -10.13
CA PRO A 866 -12.71 -28.69 -10.04
C PRO A 866 -12.50 -28.07 -8.65
N THR A 867 -13.48 -28.08 -7.77
CA THR A 867 -13.38 -27.60 -6.38
C THR A 867 -13.05 -28.68 -5.36
N ASP A 868 -13.11 -29.96 -5.74
CA ASP A 868 -12.97 -31.10 -4.82
C ASP A 868 -11.49 -31.40 -4.57
N THR A 869 -11.14 -31.76 -3.34
CA THR A 869 -9.79 -32.18 -2.99
C THR A 869 -9.81 -33.54 -2.32
N GLU A 870 -9.13 -34.52 -2.93
CA GLU A 870 -8.83 -35.80 -2.28
C GLU A 870 -7.63 -35.64 -1.34
N VAL A 871 -7.64 -36.33 -0.19
CA VAL A 871 -6.59 -36.25 0.83
C VAL A 871 -6.01 -37.63 1.10
N VAL A 872 -4.85 -37.89 0.50
CA VAL A 872 -4.07 -39.12 0.70
C VAL A 872 -3.26 -38.99 2.00
N ARG A 873 -3.46 -39.90 2.95
CA ARG A 873 -2.73 -39.89 4.23
C ARG A 873 -1.50 -40.77 4.19
N ARG A 874 -0.40 -40.27 4.77
CA ARG A 874 0.88 -40.98 4.86
C ARG A 874 1.49 -40.79 6.26
N THR A 875 2.22 -41.78 6.74
CA THR A 875 3.02 -41.66 7.98
C THR A 875 4.47 -42.01 7.65
N LEU A 876 5.40 -41.14 7.97
CA LEU A 876 6.85 -41.34 7.81
C LEU A 876 7.55 -41.27 9.17
N SER A 877 8.67 -41.98 9.28
CA SER A 877 9.67 -41.76 10.33
C SER A 877 10.84 -40.99 9.70
N LEU A 878 11.26 -39.90 10.34
CA LEU A 878 12.34 -39.05 9.90
C LEU A 878 13.44 -39.04 10.96
N ASP A 879 14.65 -39.47 10.60
CA ASP A 879 15.87 -39.33 11.41
C ASP A 879 16.62 -38.01 11.14
N ALA A 880 16.11 -37.19 10.21
CA ALA A 880 16.53 -35.82 9.96
C ALA A 880 15.36 -35.00 9.41
N LEU A 881 15.29 -33.71 9.77
CA LEU A 881 14.32 -32.77 9.18
C LEU A 881 14.82 -32.27 7.82
N LEU A 882 13.92 -32.23 6.84
CA LEU A 882 14.19 -31.81 5.47
C LEU A 882 12.96 -31.10 4.88
N PRO A 883 13.14 -30.19 3.90
CA PRO A 883 12.04 -29.74 3.06
C PRO A 883 11.37 -30.92 2.36
N TRP A 884 10.04 -30.92 2.21
CA TRP A 884 9.29 -32.00 1.55
C TRP A 884 9.76 -32.26 0.13
N SER A 885 10.22 -31.22 -0.57
CA SER A 885 10.83 -31.29 -1.91
C SER A 885 12.13 -32.11 -1.98
N GLN A 886 12.71 -32.49 -0.84
CA GLN A 886 13.88 -33.35 -0.68
C GLN A 886 13.56 -34.71 -0.02
N ILE A 887 12.34 -34.90 0.49
CA ILE A 887 11.84 -36.19 1.00
C ILE A 887 11.24 -36.95 -0.21
N PRO A 888 11.77 -38.10 -0.65
CA PRO A 888 11.37 -38.74 -1.90
C PRO A 888 9.87 -39.01 -2.03
N GLU A 889 9.22 -39.40 -0.94
CA GLU A 889 7.78 -39.67 -0.87
C GLU A 889 6.94 -38.40 -1.01
N LEU A 890 7.48 -37.24 -0.63
CA LEU A 890 6.76 -35.96 -0.52
C LEU A 890 7.19 -34.91 -1.55
N ALA A 891 8.07 -35.25 -2.49
CA ALA A 891 8.75 -34.29 -3.37
C ALA A 891 7.80 -33.34 -4.14
N ASP A 892 6.63 -33.85 -4.57
CA ASP A 892 5.56 -33.08 -5.22
C ASP A 892 4.25 -33.06 -4.40
N SER A 893 4.34 -33.28 -3.09
CA SER A 893 3.19 -33.29 -2.16
C SER A 893 2.92 -31.89 -1.59
N ALA A 894 1.65 -31.58 -1.35
CA ALA A 894 1.20 -30.31 -0.76
C ALA A 894 0.04 -30.57 0.19
N GLY A 895 -0.08 -29.84 1.30
CA GLY A 895 -1.14 -30.11 2.28
C GLY A 895 -0.75 -29.76 3.70
N LEU A 896 -1.07 -30.66 4.64
CA LEU A 896 -0.74 -30.53 6.07
C LEU A 896 0.25 -31.62 6.49
N GLY A 897 1.22 -31.30 7.35
CA GLY A 897 2.11 -32.28 7.97
C GLY A 897 2.23 -32.05 9.46
N ARG A 898 1.94 -33.08 10.26
CA ARG A 898 2.04 -33.07 11.72
C ARG A 898 3.31 -33.81 12.12
N TYR A 899 4.34 -33.04 12.44
CA TYR A 899 5.61 -33.51 12.95
C TYR A 899 5.47 -33.72 14.46
N ARG A 900 5.64 -34.95 14.95
CA ARG A 900 5.61 -35.28 16.38
C ARG A 900 6.93 -35.88 16.86
N ALA A 901 7.52 -35.25 17.88
CA ALA A 901 8.70 -35.71 18.60
C ALA A 901 8.38 -35.98 20.08
N THR A 902 9.32 -36.57 20.79
CA THR A 902 9.22 -36.83 22.24
C THR A 902 10.55 -36.53 22.90
N VAL A 903 10.51 -35.83 24.03
CA VAL A 903 11.68 -35.38 24.78
C VAL A 903 11.50 -35.66 26.27
N THR A 904 12.54 -36.17 26.91
CA THR A 904 12.52 -36.50 28.34
C THR A 904 13.31 -35.43 29.09
N LEU A 905 12.64 -34.71 29.99
CA LEU A 905 13.26 -33.72 30.86
C LEU A 905 13.68 -34.37 32.20
N PRO A 906 14.72 -33.83 32.88
CA PRO A 906 15.18 -34.33 34.17
C PRO A 906 14.10 -34.40 35.26
N ALA A 907 14.32 -35.24 36.27
CA ALA A 907 13.36 -35.47 37.35
C ALA A 907 13.27 -34.30 38.36
N ASP A 908 14.32 -33.48 38.43
CA ASP A 908 14.46 -32.25 39.20
C ASP A 908 13.90 -31.01 38.48
N TRP A 909 13.29 -31.17 37.30
CA TRP A 909 12.61 -30.09 36.58
C TRP A 909 11.44 -29.52 37.39
N SER A 910 11.69 -28.37 38.01
CA SER A 910 10.76 -27.65 38.89
C SER A 910 10.08 -26.46 38.20
N SER A 911 9.20 -25.75 38.93
CA SER A 911 8.57 -24.50 38.49
C SER A 911 9.52 -23.30 38.28
N ALA A 912 10.80 -23.44 38.66
CA ALA A 912 11.85 -22.48 38.32
C ALA A 912 12.45 -22.72 36.92
N HIS A 913 12.04 -23.77 36.21
CA HIS A 913 12.54 -24.14 34.89
C HIS A 913 11.48 -23.92 33.81
N GLY A 914 11.92 -23.45 32.64
CA GLY A 914 11.15 -23.43 31.41
C GLY A 914 12.03 -23.80 30.22
N ALA A 915 11.47 -23.75 29.02
CA ALA A 915 12.24 -23.99 27.81
C ALA A 915 11.68 -23.19 26.65
N VAL A 916 12.55 -22.73 25.77
CA VAL A 916 12.19 -22.18 24.46
C VAL A 916 12.30 -23.29 23.42
N LEU A 917 11.36 -23.34 22.48
CA LEU A 917 11.40 -24.20 21.31
C LEU A 917 11.80 -23.35 20.09
N GLU A 918 13.04 -23.46 19.67
CA GLU A 918 13.50 -22.96 18.37
C GLU A 918 13.07 -23.95 17.29
N LEU A 919 12.32 -23.52 16.28
CA LEU A 919 11.89 -24.42 15.18
C LEU A 919 12.87 -24.44 13.99
N GLY A 920 13.88 -23.56 13.99
CA GLY A 920 14.78 -23.39 12.85
C GLY A 920 14.03 -22.89 11.62
N VAL A 921 14.28 -23.50 10.46
CA VAL A 921 13.57 -23.17 9.21
C VAL A 921 12.23 -23.90 9.13
N VAL A 922 11.15 -23.14 8.99
CA VAL A 922 9.78 -23.61 8.74
C VAL A 922 9.23 -22.90 7.51
N SER A 923 8.43 -23.58 6.69
CA SER A 923 7.74 -22.96 5.55
C SER A 923 6.50 -23.78 5.16
N ASP A 924 5.36 -23.22 4.78
CA ASP A 924 4.99 -21.81 5.00
C ASP A 924 4.52 -21.64 6.45
N THR A 925 3.35 -22.18 6.79
CA THR A 925 2.67 -21.85 8.07
C THR A 925 2.79 -22.95 9.12
N PHE A 926 2.82 -22.61 10.41
CA PHE A 926 2.87 -23.60 11.49
C PHE A 926 2.02 -23.28 12.72
N ARG A 927 1.67 -24.31 13.50
CA ARG A 927 1.09 -24.24 14.85
C ARG A 927 1.70 -25.30 15.77
N VAL A 928 2.03 -24.93 17.02
CA VAL A 928 2.68 -25.81 18.01
C VAL A 928 1.69 -26.34 19.05
N THR A 929 1.83 -27.62 19.40
CA THR A 929 1.09 -28.31 20.47
C THR A 929 2.08 -29.01 21.39
N VAL A 930 1.93 -28.86 22.71
CA VAL A 930 2.79 -29.51 23.72
C VAL A 930 1.92 -30.27 24.71
N ASN A 931 2.23 -31.55 24.92
CA ASN A 931 1.48 -32.43 25.84
C ASN A 931 -0.04 -32.48 25.59
N GLY A 932 -0.46 -32.28 24.33
CA GLY A 932 -1.87 -32.22 23.91
C GLY A 932 -2.52 -30.83 24.02
N VAL A 933 -1.82 -29.82 24.56
CA VAL A 933 -2.30 -28.44 24.65
C VAL A 933 -1.75 -27.64 23.47
N ARG A 934 -2.65 -27.13 22.62
CA ARG A 934 -2.30 -26.19 21.55
C ARG A 934 -1.83 -24.86 22.17
N LEU A 935 -0.74 -24.30 21.66
CA LEU A 935 -0.22 -23.00 22.08
C LEU A 935 -0.90 -21.85 21.31
N ALA A 936 -0.72 -20.62 21.78
CA ALA A 936 -1.12 -19.44 21.03
C ALA A 936 -0.33 -19.33 19.70
N PRO A 937 -0.82 -18.56 18.71
CA PRO A 937 -0.04 -18.24 17.51
C PRO A 937 1.29 -17.59 17.89
N ALA A 938 2.34 -17.93 17.14
CA ALA A 938 3.71 -17.48 17.37
C ALA A 938 4.23 -16.71 16.15
N ASP A 939 5.31 -15.96 16.36
CA ASP A 939 6.00 -15.28 15.27
C ASP A 939 6.54 -16.30 14.27
N ARG A 940 6.43 -15.95 12.99
CA ARG A 940 6.79 -16.79 11.85
C ARG A 940 8.15 -16.43 11.30
N LEU A 941 8.47 -15.13 11.35
CA LEU A 941 9.71 -14.57 10.83
C LEU A 941 10.86 -14.79 11.83
N HIS A 942 10.52 -15.06 13.10
CA HIS A 942 11.38 -15.59 14.16
C HIS A 942 10.66 -16.76 14.85
N PRO A 943 10.72 -18.00 14.30
CA PRO A 943 9.87 -19.14 14.71
C PRO A 943 10.37 -19.81 16.00
N VAL A 944 10.15 -19.10 17.11
CA VAL A 944 10.69 -19.39 18.43
C VAL A 944 9.57 -19.24 19.47
N VAL A 945 9.31 -20.27 20.28
CA VAL A 945 8.11 -20.35 21.14
C VAL A 945 8.48 -20.68 22.59
N ASP A 946 7.99 -19.89 23.55
CA ASP A 946 8.16 -20.19 24.98
C ASP A 946 7.23 -21.33 25.43
N LEU A 947 7.80 -22.38 26.03
CA LEU A 947 7.10 -23.55 26.58
C LEU A 947 6.99 -23.53 28.11
N GLY A 948 7.31 -22.41 28.76
CA GLY A 948 7.20 -22.20 30.20
C GLY A 948 5.84 -22.66 30.76
N GLY A 949 5.87 -23.56 31.75
CA GLY A 949 4.66 -24.15 32.35
C GLY A 949 3.87 -25.10 31.44
N ARG A 950 4.33 -25.41 30.22
CA ARG A 950 3.72 -26.39 29.30
C ARG A 950 4.48 -27.72 29.26
N VAL A 951 5.79 -27.68 29.54
CA VAL A 951 6.63 -28.86 29.77
C VAL A 951 6.65 -29.28 31.25
N ARG A 952 6.97 -30.55 31.51
CA ARG A 952 7.00 -31.20 32.83
C ARG A 952 8.24 -32.11 32.98
N PRO A 953 8.66 -32.48 34.21
CA PRO A 953 9.65 -33.55 34.41
C PRO A 953 9.23 -34.85 33.71
N GLY A 954 10.21 -35.61 33.22
CA GLY A 954 9.99 -36.82 32.45
C GLY A 954 9.49 -36.56 31.01
N THR A 955 8.63 -37.43 30.50
CA THR A 955 8.27 -37.49 29.07
C THR A 955 7.30 -36.38 28.64
N ASN A 956 7.71 -35.62 27.64
CA ASN A 956 6.94 -34.58 26.97
C ASN A 956 6.75 -34.93 25.49
N VAL A 957 5.56 -34.67 24.95
CA VAL A 957 5.26 -34.80 23.51
C VAL A 957 5.20 -33.39 22.90
N ILE A 958 5.97 -33.17 21.84
CA ILE A 958 5.97 -31.92 21.07
C ILE A 958 5.44 -32.23 19.68
N GLU A 959 4.48 -31.44 19.21
CA GLU A 959 3.89 -31.56 17.89
C GLU A 959 3.88 -30.20 17.18
N VAL A 960 4.31 -30.19 15.93
CA VAL A 960 4.32 -29.03 15.03
C VAL A 960 3.50 -29.39 13.80
N GLU A 961 2.34 -28.75 13.65
CA GLU A 961 1.54 -28.86 12.44
C GLU A 961 1.99 -27.78 11.46
N VAL A 962 2.37 -28.17 10.24
CA VAL A 962 2.76 -27.27 9.14
C VAL A 962 1.74 -27.36 8.02
N ALA A 963 1.37 -26.23 7.40
CA ALA A 963 0.55 -26.19 6.19
C ALA A 963 1.27 -25.45 5.05
N THR A 964 1.26 -26.06 3.86
CA THR A 964 2.12 -25.68 2.72
C THR A 964 1.36 -24.91 1.63
N PRO A 965 2.07 -24.12 0.79
CA PRO A 965 1.57 -23.71 -0.51
C PRO A 965 1.26 -24.91 -1.41
N LEU A 966 0.48 -24.69 -2.47
CA LEU A 966 -0.02 -25.73 -3.39
C LEU A 966 0.92 -26.08 -4.54
N ILE A 967 1.91 -25.22 -4.83
CA ILE A 967 2.65 -25.23 -6.09
C ILE A 967 3.24 -26.59 -6.46
N ASN A 968 3.89 -27.34 -5.55
CA ASN A 968 4.56 -28.59 -5.92
C ASN A 968 3.56 -29.66 -6.41
N ARG A 969 2.34 -29.70 -5.86
CA ARG A 969 1.26 -30.56 -6.38
C ARG A 969 0.80 -30.08 -7.76
N LEU A 970 0.60 -28.77 -7.92
CA LEU A 970 0.15 -28.18 -9.19
C LEU A 970 1.18 -28.32 -10.33
N ARG A 971 2.48 -28.42 -10.03
CA ARG A 971 3.51 -28.76 -11.01
C ARG A 971 3.23 -30.08 -11.73
N VAL A 972 2.70 -31.07 -11.02
CA VAL A 972 2.45 -32.41 -11.56
C VAL A 972 0.98 -32.65 -11.98
N SER A 973 0.01 -31.97 -11.34
CA SER A 973 -1.41 -32.07 -11.76
C SER A 973 -1.81 -31.09 -12.86
N ARG A 974 -1.11 -29.95 -13.01
CA ARG A 974 -1.34 -28.94 -14.06
C ARG A 974 0.00 -28.48 -14.70
N PRO A 975 0.79 -29.42 -15.28
CA PRO A 975 2.13 -29.15 -15.78
C PRO A 975 2.18 -28.14 -16.94
N THR A 976 1.09 -27.94 -17.68
CA THR A 976 0.98 -26.93 -18.74
C THR A 976 1.09 -25.49 -18.23
N VAL A 977 0.76 -25.24 -16.97
CA VAL A 977 0.75 -23.91 -16.33
C VAL A 977 1.89 -23.77 -15.32
N PHE A 978 2.14 -24.82 -14.53
CA PHE A 978 3.06 -24.79 -13.39
C PHE A 978 4.29 -25.70 -13.55
N GLY A 979 4.37 -26.50 -14.63
CA GLY A 979 5.45 -27.48 -14.80
C GLY A 979 6.85 -26.86 -14.83
N THR A 980 6.97 -25.60 -15.24
CA THR A 980 8.21 -24.81 -15.31
C THR A 980 8.63 -24.15 -13.98
N ALA A 981 7.77 -24.15 -12.95
CA ALA A 981 8.13 -23.64 -11.63
C ALA A 981 9.26 -24.47 -10.99
N ALA A 982 9.94 -23.95 -9.97
CA ALA A 982 10.81 -24.77 -9.13
C ALA A 982 9.97 -25.60 -8.14
N ARG A 983 10.53 -26.68 -7.57
CA ARG A 983 9.98 -27.23 -6.31
C ARG A 983 10.28 -26.24 -5.19
N GLN A 984 9.24 -25.73 -4.55
CA GLN A 984 9.37 -24.86 -3.38
C GLN A 984 9.84 -25.68 -2.17
N ALA A 985 10.73 -25.09 -1.37
CA ALA A 985 11.15 -25.66 -0.09
C ALA A 985 10.13 -25.28 1.00
N TYR A 986 9.41 -26.28 1.50
CA TYR A 986 8.45 -26.16 2.60
C TYR A 986 8.42 -27.45 3.43
N GLY A 987 7.72 -27.41 4.56
CA GLY A 987 7.86 -28.35 5.67
C GLY A 987 8.64 -27.75 6.84
N LEU A 988 8.72 -28.51 7.93
CA LEU A 988 9.64 -28.25 9.04
C LEU A 988 11.02 -28.78 8.63
N SER A 989 11.99 -27.89 8.46
CA SER A 989 13.36 -28.22 8.01
C SER A 989 14.38 -28.09 9.15
N GLY A 990 14.05 -27.37 10.23
CA GLY A 990 14.87 -27.33 11.43
C GLY A 990 16.18 -26.53 11.28
N PRO A 991 17.21 -26.81 12.10
CA PRO A 991 17.18 -27.75 13.23
C PRO A 991 16.17 -27.31 14.30
N VAL A 992 15.46 -28.24 14.92
CA VAL A 992 14.55 -27.93 16.02
C VAL A 992 15.27 -28.19 17.33
N ARG A 993 15.33 -27.18 18.20
CA ARG A 993 16.03 -27.25 19.49
C ARG A 993 15.10 -26.87 20.62
N LEU A 994 15.04 -27.72 21.64
CA LEU A 994 14.53 -27.33 22.95
C LEU A 994 15.68 -26.73 23.75
N VAL A 995 15.56 -25.46 24.15
CA VAL A 995 16.57 -24.70 24.88
C VAL A 995 16.03 -24.41 26.29
N PRO A 996 16.44 -25.18 27.31
CA PRO A 996 16.04 -24.92 28.69
C PRO A 996 16.54 -23.56 29.21
N TYR A 997 15.82 -23.02 30.17
CA TYR A 997 16.21 -21.85 30.94
C TYR A 997 15.77 -22.01 32.41
N ALA A 998 16.45 -21.33 33.32
CA ALA A 998 15.98 -21.09 34.67
C ALA A 998 15.42 -19.67 34.78
N GLN A 999 14.44 -19.47 35.67
CA GLN A 999 13.81 -18.18 35.92
C GLN A 999 13.31 -18.10 37.37
N ASP A 1000 13.68 -17.04 38.09
CA ASP A 1000 13.13 -16.74 39.41
C ASP A 1000 13.07 -15.22 39.71
N LEU A 1001 12.45 -14.87 40.84
CA LEU A 1001 12.11 -13.50 41.21
C LEU A 1001 13.32 -12.64 41.65
N VAL A 1002 13.16 -11.34 41.46
CA VAL A 1002 14.09 -10.28 41.90
C VAL A 1002 13.50 -9.57 43.12
N ASP A 1003 13.43 -10.29 44.23
CA ASP A 1003 12.77 -9.85 45.49
C ASP A 1003 13.66 -9.01 46.42
#